data_AF-A0A0G2HAV6-F1
#
_entry.id   AF-A0A0G2HAV6-F1
#
_cell.length_a   1.000
_cell.length_b   1.000
_cell.length_c   1.000
_cell.angle_alpha   90.00
_cell.angle_beta   90.00
_cell.angle_gamma   90.00
#
_symmetry.space_group_name_H-M   'P 1'
#
loop_
_entity.id
_entity.type
_entity.pdbx_description
1 polymer ?
#
loop_
_entity_poly.entity_id
_entity_poly.type
_entity_poly.pdbx_seq_one_letter_code
_entity_poly.pdbx_strand_id
1 'polypeptide(L)'
;MARAVSLNHGIALSSNGSVLFASSSEAAYSWDYDSSTMSATNNRTLVTVPSMLLISRGSTSNVDLEAADITSGHSQIKAFNLNNLTSGSYDYNTDGLRLGWGLRNSVGVAEHPTTGGIWSVENSVDQMMRDGEDIHEDNPGEEMNFHGFLNGTFYAQQGQNYGYPWCFAAWNVSAIPNHSNLTVGKQFAIDPTDGQSRNDSYCAAQVPPQLTFQAHMAPLDIKFNNSGSEVWVTFHGSWDRTDPVGYKLSLIEFDEDNPVPKATSLTAATDIFANIDNSVCPDQCFRPLIHQIASHILNEASLKNLGLSSKTFALSLLSFDSGIWCKRFLQRYDFPMIKDVREFGIAYRIRHLALNRYMMLDFNQPGPKEKEVLHTLLDLILESYNGQSNRKYNRDSKNISILSPSLCDETSVNWFFRNSLSKCRPKSRIHGLSITIRLTLSYLLLDPTHSYLAKMADSSNYDVTKIYLFEMPFSTICTYEERNHDFVLNKEDLVHILNFWNYHLCGSNQLSYRYMADKLAEKNRLARPWSEPLQAFHINFVPTRWIGHYTCIHPLPSRRDILEEIQTCGETWDVAHPMILDFSEDISGDPSNWWPWIFKSMPAWKMSQSPSRYVRGMAAYLPLSFEQNVAKRKGTGKGAVNLPQMAVTETSGALDKLRLQGVIQPLPDQEKIPGWSRIMFVLYRPTQMFVLNALWTYFNDKGALGNMPTISNVLFEELRLCWDMHMQHNQWILQQAVGVDEMKLLMARTAKLLSDISSLGLTCKQVAEIEDNFQGSKDLQWVDIDYAYAYEGVLTPGGKVMLGRFWALDKVQLFGLSNVQQTSNESAETDAGHQVEQEPALDLGVIRGDLGSFVFWAENQ
;
A
#
# COMPACT_ATOMS: atom_id res chain seq x y z
N MET A 1 6.03 1.85 37.84
CA MET A 1 7.04 2.82 38.31
C MET A 1 6.43 4.19 38.60
N ALA A 2 5.72 4.85 37.66
CA ALA A 2 5.13 6.18 37.91
C ALA A 2 4.24 6.30 39.16
N ARG A 3 3.47 5.26 39.51
CA ARG A 3 2.62 5.22 40.72
C ARG A 3 3.39 5.21 42.05
N ALA A 4 4.68 4.85 42.05
CA ALA A 4 5.47 4.76 43.28
C ALA A 4 6.14 6.08 43.68
N VAL A 5 6.25 7.03 42.74
CA VAL A 5 6.94 8.33 42.92
C VAL A 5 6.03 9.54 42.67
N SER A 6 4.73 9.32 42.46
CA SER A 6 3.71 10.38 42.37
C SER A 6 4.02 11.51 41.37
N LEU A 7 4.53 11.16 40.18
CA LEU A 7 4.80 12.13 39.10
C LEU A 7 3.52 12.83 38.65
N ASN A 8 3.55 14.15 38.44
CA ASN A 8 2.34 14.94 38.21
C ASN A 8 2.37 15.90 37.01
N HIS A 9 3.54 16.37 36.54
CA HIS A 9 3.60 17.32 35.43
C HIS A 9 4.91 17.28 34.63
N GLY A 10 6.04 17.66 35.25
CA GLY A 10 7.29 17.91 34.53
C GLY A 10 7.86 16.64 33.88
N ILE A 11 8.29 16.77 32.62
CA ILE A 11 8.96 15.71 31.86
C ILE A 11 9.95 16.34 30.86
N ALA A 12 11.15 15.78 30.75
CA ALA A 12 12.15 16.21 29.77
C ALA A 12 13.05 15.04 29.34
N LEU A 13 13.67 15.14 28.17
CA LEU A 13 14.68 14.20 27.70
C LEU A 13 16.03 14.91 27.60
N SER A 14 17.11 14.19 27.90
CA SER A 14 18.47 14.67 27.58
C SER A 14 18.63 14.87 26.07
N SER A 15 19.57 15.72 25.66
CA SER A 15 19.83 16.05 24.25
C SER A 15 20.14 14.85 23.37
N ASN A 16 20.78 13.82 23.93
CA ASN A 16 21.07 12.55 23.26
C ASN A 16 19.93 11.51 23.37
N GLY A 17 18.82 11.85 24.02
CA GLY A 17 17.65 10.99 24.22
C GLY A 17 17.86 9.80 25.16
N SER A 18 18.98 9.71 25.87
CA SER A 18 19.32 8.54 26.70
C SER A 18 18.87 8.63 28.14
N VAL A 19 18.39 9.79 28.60
CA VAL A 19 17.92 10.00 29.98
C VAL A 19 16.59 10.74 29.98
N LEU A 20 15.63 10.18 30.71
CA LEU A 20 14.31 10.75 30.95
C LEU A 20 14.28 11.42 32.32
N PHE A 21 13.89 12.69 32.38
CA PHE A 21 13.62 13.43 33.60
C PHE A 21 12.11 13.53 33.81
N ALA A 22 11.67 13.40 35.06
CA ALA A 22 10.29 13.70 35.43
C ALA A 22 10.18 14.12 36.90
N SER A 23 9.17 14.90 37.26
CA SER A 23 9.00 15.42 38.62
C SER A 23 7.66 15.07 39.29
N SER A 24 7.73 14.96 40.60
CA SER A 24 6.58 15.05 41.52
C SER A 24 6.53 16.44 42.16
N SER A 25 5.63 16.63 43.12
CA SER A 25 5.58 17.85 43.94
C SER A 25 6.79 18.02 44.87
N GLU A 26 7.54 16.95 45.15
CA GLU A 26 8.64 16.96 46.14
C GLU A 26 10.02 16.87 45.51
N ALA A 27 10.15 16.20 44.35
CA ALA A 27 11.46 15.95 43.75
C ALA A 27 11.39 15.81 42.23
N ALA A 28 12.51 16.14 41.58
CA ALA A 28 12.80 15.75 40.21
C ALA A 28 13.64 14.47 40.20
N TYR A 29 13.35 13.59 39.25
CA TYR A 29 13.95 12.27 39.11
C TYR A 29 14.49 12.10 37.69
N SER A 30 15.38 11.13 37.52
CA SER A 30 15.95 10.74 36.24
C SER A 30 16.01 9.22 36.07
N TRP A 31 15.85 8.76 34.84
CA TRP A 31 15.93 7.36 34.44
C TRP A 31 16.78 7.20 33.19
N ASP A 32 17.52 6.10 33.10
CA ASP A 32 18.10 5.67 31.82
C ASP A 32 16.94 5.32 30.87
N TYR A 33 16.97 5.84 29.64
CA TYR A 33 15.91 5.72 28.65
C TYR A 33 16.42 5.16 27.33
N ASP A 34 15.73 4.14 26.82
CA ASP A 34 15.95 3.58 25.48
C ASP A 34 14.75 3.92 24.58
N SER A 35 14.98 4.79 23.60
CA SER A 35 13.94 5.25 22.66
C SER A 35 13.46 4.18 21.69
N SER A 36 14.27 3.14 21.43
CA SER A 36 13.91 2.06 20.49
C SER A 36 12.86 1.12 21.11
N THR A 37 12.97 0.89 22.41
CA THR A 37 12.06 0.02 23.18
C THR A 37 11.06 0.80 24.02
N MET A 38 11.20 2.12 24.10
CA MET A 38 10.44 3.03 24.97
C MET A 38 10.47 2.60 26.44
N SER A 39 11.62 2.11 26.90
CA SER A 39 11.78 1.59 28.25
C SER A 39 12.62 2.52 29.13
N ALA A 40 12.22 2.66 30.39
CA ALA A 40 12.89 3.47 31.39
C ALA A 40 13.34 2.56 32.55
N THR A 41 14.61 2.68 32.97
CA THR A 41 15.22 1.85 34.02
C THR A 41 16.00 2.71 35.02
N ASN A 42 16.45 2.10 36.13
CA ASN A 42 17.34 2.73 37.12
C ASN A 42 16.86 4.10 37.65
N ASN A 43 15.69 4.16 38.30
CA ASN A 43 15.18 5.39 38.91
C ASN A 43 16.16 5.98 39.95
N ARG A 44 16.46 7.27 39.83
CA ARG A 44 17.31 8.03 40.77
C ARG A 44 16.75 9.44 40.94
N THR A 45 16.93 10.04 42.11
CA THR A 45 16.50 11.41 42.46
C THR A 45 17.42 12.48 41.83
N LEU A 46 17.74 12.34 40.53
CA LEU A 46 18.72 13.05 39.70
C LEU A 46 20.02 12.26 39.44
N VAL A 47 20.44 12.23 38.16
CA VAL A 47 21.67 11.64 37.62
C VAL A 47 22.46 12.73 36.91
N THR A 48 23.78 12.61 36.96
CA THR A 48 24.74 13.35 36.14
C THR A 48 24.54 13.05 34.65
N VAL A 49 23.96 14.00 33.92
CA VAL A 49 24.01 14.04 32.45
C VAL A 49 24.61 15.37 32.00
N PRO A 50 25.10 15.48 30.75
CA PRO A 50 25.58 16.73 30.22
C PRO A 50 24.40 17.67 29.89
N SER A 51 23.99 18.51 30.84
CA SER A 51 23.26 19.77 30.61
C SER A 51 22.87 20.49 31.91
N MET A 52 22.34 21.71 31.76
CA MET A 52 21.54 22.42 32.76
C MET A 52 20.10 21.86 32.77
N LEU A 53 19.49 21.73 33.94
CA LEU A 53 18.07 21.39 34.12
C LEU A 53 17.34 22.57 34.77
N LEU A 54 16.31 23.09 34.12
CA LEU A 54 15.47 24.15 34.69
C LEU A 54 14.31 23.53 35.46
N ILE A 55 14.03 24.06 36.65
CA ILE A 55 12.92 23.65 37.50
C ILE A 55 12.15 24.90 37.94
N SER A 56 10.88 24.96 37.56
CA SER A 56 9.91 25.93 38.07
C SER A 56 9.20 25.36 39.30
N ARG A 57 9.02 26.19 40.32
CA ARG A 57 8.26 25.86 41.53
C ARG A 57 7.31 27.01 41.84
N GLY A 58 6.01 26.73 41.85
CA GLY A 58 4.97 27.70 42.18
C GLY A 58 4.81 27.96 43.68
N SER A 59 3.78 28.74 44.01
CA SER A 59 3.35 29.08 45.36
C SER A 59 2.64 27.92 46.07
N THR A 60 2.55 28.01 47.40
CA THR A 60 1.82 27.02 48.21
C THR A 60 0.35 27.40 48.45
N SER A 61 -0.03 28.64 48.16
CA SER A 61 -1.39 29.17 48.24
C SER A 61 -1.64 30.19 47.13
N ASN A 62 -2.87 30.71 47.02
CA ASN A 62 -3.19 31.75 46.04
C ASN A 62 -2.30 33.00 46.24
N VAL A 63 -2.28 33.53 47.46
CA VAL A 63 -1.39 34.60 47.93
C VAL A 63 -0.48 34.02 49.03
N ASP A 64 0.74 33.66 48.65
CA ASP A 64 1.76 33.06 49.49
C ASP A 64 2.76 34.14 49.93
N LEU A 65 2.61 34.58 51.18
CA LEU A 65 3.48 35.62 51.74
C LEU A 65 4.92 35.16 51.95
N GLU A 66 5.18 33.85 52.03
CA GLU A 66 6.54 33.31 52.14
C GLU A 66 7.32 33.44 50.82
N ALA A 67 6.62 33.58 49.68
CA ALA A 67 7.26 33.90 48.41
C ALA A 67 7.91 35.30 48.39
N ALA A 68 7.55 36.17 49.34
CA ALA A 68 8.23 37.45 49.54
C ALA A 68 9.63 37.29 50.17
N ASP A 69 9.94 36.13 50.77
CA ASP A 69 11.28 35.76 51.19
C ASP A 69 11.96 34.94 50.10
N ILE A 70 13.01 35.51 49.52
CA ILE A 70 13.78 34.89 48.44
C ILE A 70 14.41 33.53 48.83
N THR A 71 14.56 33.25 50.13
CA THR A 71 15.14 32.00 50.67
C THR A 71 14.14 30.86 50.84
N SER A 72 12.82 31.12 50.76
CA SER A 72 11.77 30.09 50.86
C SER A 72 11.83 29.07 49.71
N GLY A 73 12.33 29.50 48.56
CA GLY A 73 12.32 28.74 47.31
C GLY A 73 10.92 28.64 46.67
N HIS A 74 9.93 29.39 47.15
CA HIS A 74 8.57 29.42 46.56
C HIS A 74 8.52 30.43 45.41
N SER A 75 7.72 30.11 44.39
CA SER A 75 7.46 31.02 43.25
C SER A 75 8.74 31.49 42.54
N GLN A 76 9.59 30.53 42.17
CA GLN A 76 10.89 30.77 41.52
C GLN A 76 11.14 29.82 40.36
N ILE A 77 12.07 30.21 39.48
CA ILE A 77 12.68 29.35 38.46
C ILE A 77 14.17 29.28 38.73
N LYS A 78 14.71 28.07 38.80
CA LYS A 78 16.14 27.80 39.01
C LYS A 78 16.68 26.83 37.98
N ALA A 79 17.97 26.97 37.65
CA ALA A 79 18.70 26.10 36.74
C ALA A 79 19.83 25.36 37.48
N PHE A 80 19.90 24.04 37.31
CA PHE A 80 20.81 23.15 38.02
C PHE A 80 21.78 22.50 37.04
N ASN A 81 23.08 22.60 37.32
CA ASN A 81 24.11 22.00 36.47
C ASN A 81 24.33 20.54 36.84
N LEU A 82 23.79 19.62 36.05
CA LEU A 82 23.85 18.20 36.36
C LEU A 82 25.26 17.61 36.26
N ASN A 83 26.21 18.29 35.60
CA ASN A 83 27.61 17.85 35.56
C ASN A 83 28.33 17.97 36.91
N ASN A 84 27.88 18.90 37.76
CA ASN A 84 28.52 19.14 39.06
C ASN A 84 28.03 18.18 40.16
N LEU A 85 27.01 17.35 39.87
CA LEU A 85 26.38 16.49 40.86
C LEU A 85 27.12 15.15 41.03
N THR A 86 28.27 15.10 41.68
CA THR A 86 29.06 13.85 41.77
C THR A 86 28.42 12.74 42.63
N SER A 87 27.55 13.10 43.58
CA SER A 87 26.76 12.17 44.40
C SER A 87 25.67 12.92 45.17
N GLY A 88 24.49 12.32 45.37
CA GLY A 88 23.38 12.91 46.11
C GLY A 88 22.37 13.66 45.23
N SER A 89 21.69 14.66 45.79
CA SER A 89 20.70 15.49 45.10
C SER A 89 20.95 16.98 45.42
N TYR A 90 20.50 17.87 44.52
CA TYR A 90 20.42 19.30 44.83
C TYR A 90 19.27 19.60 45.78
N ASP A 91 19.47 20.56 46.67
CA ASP A 91 18.41 21.19 47.46
C ASP A 91 17.88 22.41 46.71
N TYR A 92 16.57 22.43 46.39
CA TYR A 92 16.01 23.48 45.56
C TYR A 92 16.14 24.88 46.20
N ASN A 93 16.08 24.98 47.52
CA ASN A 93 16.06 26.27 48.20
C ASN A 93 17.46 26.90 48.21
N THR A 94 18.49 26.09 48.44
CA THR A 94 19.87 26.55 48.66
C THR A 94 20.77 26.43 47.44
N ASP A 95 20.53 25.47 46.55
CA ASP A 95 21.33 25.25 45.34
C ASP A 95 20.69 25.90 44.09
N GLY A 96 21.38 25.75 42.96
CA GLY A 96 20.93 26.17 41.63
C GLY A 96 21.14 27.66 41.33
N LEU A 97 21.27 27.98 40.04
CA LEU A 97 21.27 29.35 39.54
C LEU A 97 19.82 29.85 39.47
N ARG A 98 19.49 30.89 40.23
CA ARG A 98 18.16 31.52 40.16
C ARG A 98 18.02 32.38 38.90
N LEU A 99 16.98 32.11 38.13
CA LEU A 99 16.63 32.85 36.92
C LEU A 99 15.58 33.93 37.17
N GLY A 100 14.68 33.69 38.12
CA GLY A 100 13.70 34.67 38.59
C GLY A 100 12.99 34.19 39.85
N TRP A 101 12.45 35.13 40.63
CA TRP A 101 11.57 34.88 41.78
C TRP A 101 10.41 35.87 41.80
N GLY A 102 9.41 35.66 42.65
CA GLY A 102 8.16 36.42 42.55
C GLY A 102 7.37 36.04 41.30
N LEU A 103 7.40 34.74 40.95
CA LEU A 103 6.70 34.13 39.83
C LEU A 103 5.65 33.14 40.38
N ARG A 104 4.40 33.57 40.57
CA ARG A 104 3.36 32.83 41.31
C ARG A 104 3.37 31.34 41.00
N ASN A 105 3.17 30.98 39.73
CA ASN A 105 3.20 29.63 39.20
C ASN A 105 3.49 29.63 37.68
N SER A 106 4.74 30.00 37.34
CA SER A 106 5.22 30.02 35.95
C SER A 106 5.49 28.59 35.42
N VAL A 107 4.43 27.87 35.04
CA VAL A 107 4.49 26.45 34.66
C VAL A 107 5.24 26.22 33.34
N GLY A 108 4.89 26.99 32.30
CA GLY A 108 5.51 26.85 30.99
C GLY A 108 6.86 27.56 30.97
N VAL A 109 7.91 26.84 30.58
CA VAL A 109 9.27 27.39 30.41
C VAL A 109 9.87 26.88 29.10
N ALA A 110 10.51 27.76 28.34
CA ALA A 110 11.23 27.41 27.12
C ALA A 110 12.52 28.19 26.95
N GLU A 111 13.45 27.59 26.21
CA GLU A 111 14.65 28.24 25.70
C GLU A 111 14.45 28.57 24.21
N HIS A 112 14.80 29.79 23.83
CA HIS A 112 14.81 30.23 22.45
C HIS A 112 15.95 29.53 21.70
N PRO A 113 15.69 28.82 20.58
CA PRO A 113 16.61 27.83 20.04
C PRO A 113 17.87 28.41 19.38
N THR A 114 17.82 29.67 18.94
CA THR A 114 18.95 30.32 18.24
C THR A 114 19.80 31.17 19.17
N THR A 115 19.20 31.73 20.21
CA THR A 115 19.84 32.73 21.09
C THR A 115 20.12 32.19 22.50
N GLY A 116 19.38 31.16 22.93
CA GLY A 116 19.44 30.60 24.28
C GLY A 116 18.68 31.41 25.34
N GLY A 117 17.81 32.33 24.92
CA GLY A 117 16.99 33.15 25.83
C GLY A 117 15.94 32.32 26.57
N ILE A 118 15.82 32.48 27.88
CA ILE A 118 14.88 31.72 28.72
C ILE A 118 13.59 32.51 28.94
N TRP A 119 12.47 31.88 28.61
CA TRP A 119 11.12 32.45 28.67
C TRP A 119 10.20 31.62 29.56
N SER A 120 9.30 32.26 30.28
CA SER A 120 8.22 31.57 31.00
C SER A 120 6.86 32.23 30.76
N VAL A 121 5.80 31.46 31.04
CA VAL A 121 4.42 31.96 31.09
C VAL A 121 3.82 31.72 32.48
N GLU A 122 3.13 32.73 32.99
CA GLU A 122 2.67 32.83 34.38
C GLU A 122 1.17 32.55 34.53
N ASN A 123 0.79 31.87 35.63
CA ASN A 123 -0.59 31.79 36.10
C ASN A 123 -0.73 32.73 37.31
N SER A 124 -1.36 33.89 37.08
CA SER A 124 -1.45 34.99 38.04
C SER A 124 -2.48 34.75 39.15
N VAL A 125 -2.69 35.72 40.05
CA VAL A 125 -3.52 35.53 41.26
C VAL A 125 -5.02 35.39 40.94
N ASP A 126 -5.68 34.49 41.66
CA ASP A 126 -7.13 34.32 41.61
C ASP A 126 -7.81 35.33 42.56
N GLN A 127 -9.08 35.65 42.34
CA GLN A 127 -9.93 36.45 43.25
C GLN A 127 -9.33 37.80 43.64
N MET A 128 -8.76 38.50 42.67
CA MET A 128 -8.08 39.77 42.91
C MET A 128 -9.04 40.86 43.40
N MET A 129 -8.69 41.44 44.55
CA MET A 129 -9.29 42.66 45.09
C MET A 129 -8.31 43.82 44.94
N ARG A 130 -8.79 45.04 44.70
CA ARG A 130 -8.02 46.29 44.75
C ARG A 130 -8.84 47.38 45.42
N ASP A 131 -8.29 48.03 46.44
CA ASP A 131 -8.97 49.09 47.22
C ASP A 131 -10.38 48.68 47.73
N GLY A 132 -10.56 47.39 48.04
CA GLY A 132 -11.84 46.82 48.49
C GLY A 132 -12.83 46.47 47.38
N GLU A 133 -12.48 46.72 46.11
CA GLU A 133 -13.28 46.36 44.94
C GLU A 133 -12.78 45.06 44.30
N ASP A 134 -13.72 44.19 43.91
CA ASP A 134 -13.41 42.98 43.17
C ASP A 134 -13.16 43.32 41.69
N ILE A 135 -11.97 42.99 41.21
CA ILE A 135 -11.55 43.23 39.83
C ILE A 135 -11.14 41.94 39.12
N HIS A 136 -11.42 40.77 39.72
CA HIS A 136 -10.86 39.50 39.28
C HIS A 136 -11.29 39.12 37.86
N GLU A 137 -12.51 39.45 37.43
CA GLU A 137 -13.07 39.00 36.13
C GLU A 137 -12.15 39.27 34.93
N ASP A 138 -11.39 40.37 34.95
CA ASP A 138 -10.46 40.72 33.88
C ASP A 138 -9.09 41.22 34.39
N ASN A 139 -8.76 41.00 35.67
CA ASN A 139 -7.44 41.30 36.23
C ASN A 139 -7.04 40.29 37.33
N PRO A 140 -5.73 40.09 37.55
CA PRO A 140 -4.64 40.60 36.72
C PRO A 140 -4.50 39.80 35.43
N GLY A 141 -3.70 40.31 34.50
CA GLY A 141 -3.36 39.55 33.31
C GLY A 141 -2.41 38.40 33.61
N GLU A 142 -2.48 37.36 32.79
CA GLU A 142 -1.44 36.32 32.72
C GLU A 142 -0.19 36.92 32.05
N GLU A 143 0.99 36.36 32.26
CA GLU A 143 2.23 37.02 31.86
C GLU A 143 3.12 36.12 31.00
N MET A 144 3.93 36.76 30.14
CA MET A 144 5.11 36.15 29.52
C MET A 144 6.35 36.91 29.99
N ASN A 145 7.27 36.19 30.64
CA ASN A 145 8.43 36.74 31.32
C ASN A 145 9.74 36.26 30.67
N PHE A 146 10.72 37.16 30.57
CA PHE A 146 12.07 36.86 30.06
C PHE A 146 13.09 36.83 31.19
N HIS A 147 13.93 35.80 31.24
CA HIS A 147 14.83 35.50 32.37
C HIS A 147 16.32 35.55 32.01
N GLY A 148 16.66 36.09 30.83
CA GLY A 148 18.04 36.16 30.34
C GLY A 148 18.51 34.82 29.77
N PHE A 149 19.81 34.52 29.91
CA PHE A 149 20.48 33.44 29.18
C PHE A 149 21.25 32.50 30.11
N LEU A 150 21.36 31.23 29.72
CA LEU A 150 22.22 30.25 30.40
C LEU A 150 23.61 30.10 29.77
N ASN A 151 23.82 30.68 28.59
CA ASN A 151 25.08 30.64 27.84
C ASN A 151 26.15 31.64 28.35
N GLY A 152 25.87 32.35 29.44
CA GLY A 152 26.77 33.36 30.03
C GLY A 152 26.59 34.79 29.48
N THR A 153 25.64 35.02 28.57
CA THR A 153 25.28 36.36 28.11
C THR A 153 24.66 37.15 29.27
N PHE A 154 25.22 38.33 29.55
CA PHE A 154 24.78 39.16 30.66
C PHE A 154 23.39 39.75 30.40
N TYR A 155 22.49 39.62 31.39
CA TYR A 155 21.19 40.26 31.42
C TYR A 155 20.95 40.84 32.82
N ALA A 156 20.72 42.15 32.91
CA ALA A 156 20.70 42.86 34.19
C ALA A 156 19.57 42.39 35.13
N GLN A 157 18.45 41.95 34.57
CA GLN A 157 17.28 41.50 35.33
C GLN A 157 17.30 40.00 35.64
N GLN A 158 18.33 39.25 35.24
CA GLN A 158 18.42 37.82 35.57
C GLN A 158 18.47 37.61 37.09
N GLY A 159 17.63 36.71 37.59
CA GLY A 159 17.53 36.37 39.01
C GLY A 159 16.77 37.38 39.87
N GLN A 160 16.19 38.43 39.27
CA GLN A 160 15.44 39.49 39.96
C GLN A 160 13.98 39.10 40.25
N ASN A 161 13.27 40.00 40.93
CA ASN A 161 11.88 39.80 41.37
C ASN A 161 10.88 40.27 40.29
N TYR A 162 9.94 39.40 39.94
CA TYR A 162 8.88 39.61 38.95
C TYR A 162 7.53 40.02 39.57
N GLY A 163 7.47 40.28 40.87
CA GLY A 163 6.39 41.02 41.51
C GLY A 163 5.59 40.25 42.57
N TYR A 164 5.31 38.97 42.38
CA TYR A 164 4.50 38.18 43.33
C TYR A 164 5.18 38.11 44.71
N PRO A 165 4.43 38.18 45.83
CA PRO A 165 2.97 38.18 45.95
C PRO A 165 2.30 39.56 45.97
N TRP A 166 3.03 40.64 45.63
CA TRP A 166 2.57 42.00 45.85
C TRP A 166 2.15 42.73 44.59
N CYS A 167 2.80 42.43 43.47
CA CYS A 167 2.70 43.16 42.22
C CYS A 167 2.22 42.25 41.09
N PHE A 168 1.27 42.74 40.30
CA PHE A 168 0.61 41.97 39.26
C PHE A 168 0.36 42.83 38.02
N ALA A 169 0.44 42.25 36.82
CA ALA A 169 0.25 42.99 35.57
C ALA A 169 -1.21 43.39 35.32
N ALA A 170 -1.43 44.67 34.96
CA ALA A 170 -2.73 45.18 34.54
C ALA A 170 -3.14 44.65 33.16
N TRP A 171 -4.41 44.23 33.03
CA TRP A 171 -5.03 43.83 31.77
C TRP A 171 -6.20 44.75 31.43
N ASN A 172 -7.33 44.65 32.15
CA ASN A 172 -8.44 45.59 32.01
C ASN A 172 -8.21 46.82 32.91
N VAL A 173 -7.42 47.77 32.40
CA VAL A 173 -6.99 48.97 33.14
C VAL A 173 -8.17 49.78 33.71
N SER A 174 -9.27 49.90 32.95
CA SER A 174 -10.43 50.68 33.39
C SER A 174 -11.16 50.10 34.59
N ALA A 175 -11.04 48.79 34.83
CA ALA A 175 -11.62 48.13 36.00
C ALA A 175 -10.80 48.33 37.28
N ILE A 176 -9.55 48.80 37.17
CA ILE A 176 -8.65 48.93 38.33
C ILE A 176 -8.92 50.30 39.01
N PRO A 177 -9.20 50.36 40.31
CA PRO A 177 -9.25 51.61 41.05
C PRO A 177 -7.93 52.39 40.96
N ASN A 178 -8.01 53.73 40.88
CA ASN A 178 -6.85 54.62 40.82
C ASN A 178 -5.90 54.40 39.60
N HIS A 179 -6.41 53.87 38.48
CA HIS A 179 -5.64 53.46 37.29
C HIS A 179 -4.96 54.57 36.46
N SER A 180 -4.99 55.84 36.88
CA SER A 180 -4.52 56.98 36.06
C SER A 180 -3.08 56.86 35.51
N ASN A 181 -2.21 56.10 36.19
CA ASN A 181 -0.81 55.86 35.78
C ASN A 181 -0.55 54.45 35.22
N LEU A 182 -1.60 53.63 35.10
CA LEU A 182 -1.52 52.24 34.64
C LEU A 182 -1.80 52.14 33.14
N THR A 183 -1.15 51.17 32.52
CA THR A 183 -1.38 50.71 31.15
C THR A 183 -1.30 49.19 31.15
N VAL A 184 -1.82 48.53 30.13
CA VAL A 184 -1.68 47.07 29.96
C VAL A 184 -0.21 46.67 30.14
N GLY A 185 0.02 45.63 30.93
CA GLY A 185 1.34 45.08 31.25
C GLY A 185 2.14 45.83 32.32
N LYS A 186 1.71 47.02 32.77
CA LYS A 186 2.30 47.63 33.96
C LYS A 186 1.83 46.89 35.21
N GLN A 187 2.77 46.67 36.14
CA GLN A 187 2.44 46.06 37.42
C GLN A 187 1.85 47.07 38.40
N PHE A 188 0.87 46.63 39.18
CA PHE A 188 0.23 47.38 40.25
C PHE A 188 0.13 46.52 41.52
N ALA A 189 -0.01 47.16 42.68
CA ALA A 189 -0.09 46.48 43.96
C ALA A 189 -1.46 45.80 44.16
N ILE A 190 -1.49 44.62 44.78
CA ILE A 190 -2.75 43.93 45.13
C ILE A 190 -3.57 44.75 46.14
N ASP A 191 -2.94 45.21 47.23
CA ASP A 191 -3.56 46.10 48.21
C ASP A 191 -2.54 47.18 48.64
N PRO A 192 -2.67 48.42 48.15
CA PRO A 192 -1.73 49.50 48.48
C PRO A 192 -1.93 50.03 49.92
N THR A 193 -2.98 49.58 50.63
CA THR A 193 -3.36 50.09 51.95
C THR A 193 -2.87 49.24 53.13
N ASP A 194 -2.18 48.12 52.85
CA ASP A 194 -1.72 47.14 53.85
C ASP A 194 -0.63 47.65 54.82
N GLY A 195 -0.12 48.86 54.61
CA GLY A 195 0.88 49.51 55.46
C GLY A 195 2.31 48.99 55.29
N GLN A 196 2.58 48.08 54.35
CA GLN A 196 3.92 47.50 54.12
C GLN A 196 4.76 48.28 53.10
N SER A 197 4.31 49.46 52.67
CA SER A 197 4.98 50.30 51.65
C SER A 197 5.14 49.63 50.27
N ARG A 198 4.34 48.59 49.99
CA ARG A 198 4.34 47.84 48.72
C ARG A 198 3.27 48.37 47.77
N ASN A 199 3.34 49.67 47.50
CA ASN A 199 2.40 50.39 46.63
C ASN A 199 2.79 50.27 45.14
N ASP A 200 2.04 50.94 44.26
CA ASP A 200 2.31 50.90 42.81
C ASP A 200 3.70 51.44 42.45
N SER A 201 4.30 52.31 43.26
CA SER A 201 5.69 52.76 43.05
C SER A 201 6.71 51.68 43.38
N TYR A 202 6.44 50.85 44.39
CA TYR A 202 7.23 49.64 44.66
C TYR A 202 7.11 48.64 43.49
N CYS A 203 5.91 48.46 42.96
CA CYS A 203 5.66 47.57 41.82
C CYS A 203 6.31 48.06 40.52
N ALA A 204 6.35 49.36 40.30
CA ALA A 204 7.06 49.96 39.16
C ALA A 204 8.59 49.71 39.16
N ALA A 205 9.16 49.28 40.30
CA ALA A 205 10.58 48.94 40.42
C ALA A 205 10.88 47.44 40.23
N GLN A 206 9.86 46.58 40.12
CA GLN A 206 10.02 45.15 39.85
C GLN A 206 10.20 44.90 38.34
N VAL A 207 10.55 43.67 37.96
CA VAL A 207 10.70 43.29 36.55
C VAL A 207 9.31 43.14 35.92
N PRO A 208 8.95 43.97 34.92
CA PRO A 208 7.66 43.84 34.26
C PRO A 208 7.66 42.69 33.25
N PRO A 209 6.47 42.14 32.92
CA PRO A 209 6.37 41.15 31.87
C PRO A 209 6.61 41.74 30.48
N GLN A 210 7.07 40.90 29.57
CA GLN A 210 7.29 41.28 28.16
C GLN A 210 5.97 41.34 27.40
N LEU A 211 5.04 40.43 27.71
CA LEU A 211 3.67 40.45 27.23
C LEU A 211 2.72 40.09 28.37
N THR A 212 1.50 40.58 28.27
CA THR A 212 0.41 40.22 29.16
C THR A 212 -0.72 39.62 28.33
N PHE A 213 -1.44 38.66 28.89
CA PHE A 213 -2.60 38.03 28.28
C PHE A 213 -3.83 38.22 29.16
N GLN A 214 -5.01 37.94 28.59
CA GLN A 214 -6.28 37.97 29.32
C GLN A 214 -6.20 37.15 30.60
N ALA A 215 -6.73 37.73 31.68
CA ALA A 215 -6.85 37.10 32.98
C ALA A 215 -7.45 35.68 32.88
N HIS A 216 -6.92 34.77 33.70
CA HIS A 216 -7.41 33.40 33.88
C HIS A 216 -7.28 32.46 32.68
N MET A 217 -6.57 32.84 31.61
CA MET A 217 -6.36 31.93 30.48
C MET A 217 -5.50 30.71 30.85
N ALA A 218 -4.79 30.75 31.98
CA ALA A 218 -4.02 29.67 32.58
C ALA A 218 -3.00 29.04 31.60
N PRO A 219 -1.94 29.77 31.20
CA PRO A 219 -0.94 29.25 30.29
C PRO A 219 -0.09 28.15 30.97
N LEU A 220 0.02 26.97 30.35
CA LEU A 220 0.72 25.82 30.97
C LEU A 220 2.00 25.39 30.26
N ASP A 221 2.15 25.73 28.99
CA ASP A 221 3.36 25.41 28.24
C ASP A 221 3.64 26.45 27.17
N ILE A 222 4.92 26.61 26.86
CA ILE A 222 5.46 27.48 25.83
C ILE A 222 6.53 26.72 25.02
N LYS A 223 6.52 26.83 23.69
CA LYS A 223 7.50 26.18 22.80
C LYS A 223 7.81 27.03 21.58
N PHE A 224 9.09 27.22 21.30
CA PHE A 224 9.55 27.84 20.06
C PHE A 224 9.54 26.85 18.91
N ASN A 225 9.30 27.34 17.70
CA ASN A 225 9.62 26.60 16.48
C ASN A 225 11.15 26.53 16.30
N ASN A 226 11.65 25.71 15.36
CA ASN A 226 13.10 25.51 15.20
C ASN A 226 13.86 26.78 14.79
N SER A 227 13.22 27.75 14.13
CA SER A 227 13.85 29.02 13.74
C SER A 227 13.89 30.06 14.86
N GLY A 228 13.07 29.88 15.91
CA GLY A 228 12.88 30.88 16.97
C GLY A 228 11.90 32.00 16.61
N SER A 229 11.50 32.12 15.34
CA SER A 229 10.63 33.21 14.86
C SER A 229 9.19 33.16 15.36
N GLU A 230 8.80 32.04 15.98
CA GLU A 230 7.46 31.85 16.50
C GLU A 230 7.51 31.09 17.82
N VAL A 231 6.62 31.48 18.73
CA VAL A 231 6.40 30.76 19.97
C VAL A 231 4.93 30.39 20.16
N TRP A 232 4.71 29.16 20.59
CA TRP A 232 3.41 28.55 20.76
C TRP A 232 3.09 28.46 22.24
N VAL A 233 1.93 28.95 22.65
CA VAL A 233 1.47 28.99 24.04
C VAL A 233 0.18 28.20 24.18
N THR A 234 0.13 27.29 25.15
CA THR A 234 -1.10 26.56 25.49
C THR A 234 -1.85 27.25 26.62
N PHE A 235 -3.06 27.72 26.34
CA PHE A 235 -3.95 28.31 27.35
C PHE A 235 -4.97 27.26 27.80
N HIS A 236 -4.81 26.79 29.04
CA HIS A 236 -5.60 25.68 29.59
C HIS A 236 -7.05 26.06 29.89
N GLY A 237 -7.30 27.35 30.13
CA GLY A 237 -8.63 27.90 30.30
C GLY A 237 -9.05 28.14 31.74
N SER A 238 -9.94 29.12 31.90
CA SER A 238 -10.32 29.70 33.19
C SER A 238 -11.24 28.81 34.01
N TRP A 239 -11.12 28.98 35.33
CA TRP A 239 -12.09 28.52 36.33
C TRP A 239 -12.64 29.69 37.16
N ASP A 240 -11.83 30.72 37.40
CA ASP A 240 -12.12 31.91 38.21
C ASP A 240 -12.56 33.10 37.34
N ARG A 241 -13.49 32.86 36.41
CA ARG A 241 -14.11 33.89 35.57
C ARG A 241 -15.51 33.46 35.19
N THR A 242 -16.49 34.36 35.25
CA THR A 242 -17.90 34.02 34.99
C THR A 242 -18.10 33.46 33.58
N ASP A 243 -17.61 34.17 32.56
CA ASP A 243 -17.60 33.69 31.18
C ASP A 243 -16.25 33.03 30.87
N PRO A 244 -16.18 31.73 30.55
CA PRO A 244 -14.89 31.05 30.41
C PRO A 244 -14.03 31.56 29.24
N VAL A 245 -12.73 31.74 29.49
CA VAL A 245 -11.73 32.17 28.50
C VAL A 245 -10.55 31.19 28.45
N GLY A 246 -9.70 31.30 27.43
CA GLY A 246 -8.59 30.37 27.18
C GLY A 246 -9.04 29.17 26.36
N TYR A 247 -8.72 27.95 26.82
CA TYR A 247 -9.03 26.68 26.14
C TYR A 247 -8.56 26.62 24.67
N LYS A 248 -7.34 27.09 24.44
CA LYS A 248 -6.82 27.36 23.09
C LYS A 248 -5.32 27.14 22.98
N LEU A 249 -4.85 27.02 21.74
CA LEU A 249 -3.44 27.08 21.37
C LEU A 249 -3.23 28.34 20.53
N SER A 250 -2.30 29.19 20.96
CA SER A 250 -2.04 30.47 20.31
C SER A 250 -0.56 30.62 19.95
N LEU A 251 -0.30 31.47 18.97
CA LEU A 251 1.01 31.77 18.39
C LEU A 251 1.38 33.22 18.71
N ILE A 252 2.64 33.48 19.03
CA ILE A 252 3.21 34.81 19.15
C ILE A 252 4.42 34.89 18.22
N GLU A 253 4.47 35.95 17.41
CA GLU A 253 5.58 36.20 16.49
C GLU A 253 6.79 36.76 17.26
N PHE A 254 7.98 36.31 16.86
CA PHE A 254 9.26 36.69 17.44
C PHE A 254 10.21 37.20 16.36
N ASP A 255 10.95 38.24 16.70
CA ASP A 255 12.07 38.76 15.91
C ASP A 255 13.33 38.77 16.79
N GLU A 256 14.35 38.04 16.33
CA GLU A 256 15.53 37.69 17.13
C GLU A 256 15.16 37.14 18.52
N ASP A 257 15.38 37.92 19.57
CA ASP A 257 15.15 37.59 20.96
C ASP A 257 13.90 38.28 21.54
N ASN A 258 13.06 38.93 20.73
CA ASN A 258 11.97 39.75 21.25
C ASN A 258 10.62 39.39 20.62
N PRO A 259 9.53 39.42 21.40
CA PRO A 259 8.19 39.37 20.83
C PRO A 259 7.96 40.58 19.92
N VAL A 260 7.41 40.33 18.73
CA VAL A 260 6.99 41.39 17.80
C VAL A 260 5.83 42.25 18.36
N PRO A 261 4.82 41.66 19.05
CA PRO A 261 3.78 42.45 19.69
C PRO A 261 4.32 43.36 20.79
N LYS A 262 3.72 44.55 20.92
CA LYS A 262 4.05 45.48 22.01
C LYS A 262 3.55 44.93 23.35
N ALA A 263 4.29 45.20 24.44
CA ALA A 263 3.89 44.85 25.81
C ALA A 263 2.48 45.33 26.22
N THR A 264 1.98 46.41 25.61
CA THR A 264 0.64 46.96 25.87
C THR A 264 -0.47 46.36 24.99
N SER A 265 -0.18 45.31 24.22
CA SER A 265 -1.13 44.73 23.27
C SER A 265 -2.15 43.82 23.97
N LEU A 266 -3.44 44.00 23.67
CA LEU A 266 -4.51 43.10 24.10
C LEU A 266 -4.71 41.90 23.16
N THR A 267 -4.00 41.88 22.03
CA THR A 267 -4.09 40.82 21.00
C THR A 267 -2.69 40.33 20.64
N ALA A 268 -1.83 40.17 21.65
CA ALA A 268 -0.44 39.75 21.47
C ALA A 268 -0.31 38.32 20.91
N ALA A 269 -1.27 37.44 21.23
CA ALA A 269 -1.29 36.06 20.73
C ALA A 269 -2.37 35.89 19.66
N THR A 270 -2.02 35.21 18.57
CA THR A 270 -2.93 34.82 17.49
C THR A 270 -3.42 33.40 17.73
N ASP A 271 -4.73 33.21 17.81
CA ASP A 271 -5.32 31.90 18.09
C ASP A 271 -5.21 30.98 16.86
N ILE A 272 -4.66 29.78 17.05
CA ILE A 272 -4.51 28.74 16.01
C ILE A 272 -5.58 27.66 16.16
N PHE A 273 -5.85 27.24 17.40
CA PHE A 273 -6.93 26.31 17.72
C PHE A 273 -7.70 26.82 18.94
N ALA A 274 -9.02 26.92 18.86
CA ALA A 274 -9.90 27.32 19.94
C ALA A 274 -11.26 26.61 19.85
N ASN A 275 -12.03 26.59 20.94
CA ASN A 275 -13.42 26.14 20.87
C ASN A 275 -14.28 27.15 20.12
N ILE A 276 -15.33 26.66 19.46
CA ILE A 276 -16.38 27.51 18.86
C ILE A 276 -17.20 28.20 19.96
N ASP A 277 -17.42 27.50 21.06
CA ASP A 277 -18.22 27.97 22.19
C ASP A 277 -17.53 27.59 23.51
N ASN A 278 -17.17 28.59 24.30
CA ASN A 278 -16.55 28.41 25.61
C ASN A 278 -17.57 28.34 26.77
N SER A 279 -18.85 28.60 26.53
CA SER A 279 -19.88 28.54 27.59
C SER A 279 -20.10 27.13 28.16
N VAL A 280 -19.65 26.10 27.42
CA VAL A 280 -19.69 24.69 27.82
C VAL A 280 -18.42 24.22 28.56
N CYS A 281 -17.46 25.13 28.77
CA CYS A 281 -16.25 24.86 29.53
C CYS A 281 -16.54 24.90 31.05
N PRO A 282 -15.79 24.13 31.88
CA PRO A 282 -14.61 23.32 31.57
C PRO A 282 -14.90 21.90 31.03
N ASP A 283 -16.16 21.44 31.02
CA ASP A 283 -16.49 20.03 30.86
C ASP A 283 -16.33 19.50 29.43
N GLN A 284 -16.70 20.29 28.42
CA GLN A 284 -16.73 19.86 27.00
C GLN A 284 -15.76 20.64 26.10
N CYS A 285 -14.66 21.12 26.65
CA CYS A 285 -13.74 22.01 25.94
C CYS A 285 -12.44 21.34 25.52
N PHE A 286 -11.89 21.83 24.40
CA PHE A 286 -10.58 21.46 23.89
C PHE A 286 -9.51 21.69 24.97
N ARG A 287 -8.69 20.66 25.17
CA ARG A 287 -7.49 20.71 26.02
C ARG A 287 -6.29 20.30 25.16
N PRO A 288 -5.45 21.26 24.70
CA PRO A 288 -4.41 20.98 23.72
C PRO A 288 -3.35 19.99 24.23
N LEU A 289 -2.91 20.16 25.49
CA LEU A 289 -1.84 19.34 26.07
C LEU A 289 -2.20 17.85 26.12
N ILE A 290 -3.42 17.52 26.54
CA ILE A 290 -3.83 16.12 26.67
C ILE A 290 -3.97 15.43 25.31
N HIS A 291 -4.41 16.15 24.27
CA HIS A 291 -4.49 15.62 22.90
C HIS A 291 -3.10 15.33 22.34
N GLN A 292 -2.13 16.23 22.57
CA GLN A 292 -0.74 15.99 22.17
C GLN A 292 -0.17 14.76 22.87
N ILE A 293 -0.25 14.69 24.21
CA ILE A 293 0.21 13.53 24.98
C ILE A 293 -0.42 12.24 24.45
N ALA A 294 -1.75 12.22 24.32
CA ALA A 294 -2.47 11.04 23.87
C ALA A 294 -2.09 10.61 22.45
N SER A 295 -1.74 11.56 21.58
CA SER A 295 -1.29 11.26 20.22
C SER A 295 0.07 10.55 20.11
N HIS A 296 0.87 10.59 21.19
CA HIS A 296 2.13 9.86 21.30
C HIS A 296 1.98 8.50 22.02
N ILE A 297 0.82 8.21 22.61
CA ILE A 297 0.56 6.92 23.26
C ILE A 297 0.30 5.87 22.18
N LEU A 298 1.28 5.01 21.88
CA LEU A 298 1.11 3.98 20.85
C LEU A 298 0.17 2.84 21.28
N ASN A 299 0.25 2.44 22.56
CA ASN A 299 -0.54 1.32 23.12
C ASN A 299 -1.99 1.72 23.45
N GLU A 300 -2.97 0.97 22.91
CA GLU A 300 -4.40 1.21 23.16
C GLU A 300 -4.81 1.03 24.62
N ALA A 301 -4.20 0.08 25.33
CA ALA A 301 -4.47 -0.12 26.76
C ALA A 301 -4.04 1.11 27.57
N SER A 302 -2.91 1.72 27.23
CA SER A 302 -2.42 2.94 27.87
C SER A 302 -3.32 4.15 27.57
N LEU A 303 -3.80 4.30 26.33
CA LEU A 303 -4.75 5.36 25.98
C LEU A 303 -6.07 5.19 26.74
N LYS A 304 -6.57 3.96 26.84
CA LYS A 304 -7.77 3.65 27.63
C LYS A 304 -7.55 3.96 29.11
N ASN A 305 -6.42 3.55 29.68
CA ASN A 305 -6.09 3.84 31.08
C ASN A 305 -5.97 5.33 31.35
N LEU A 306 -5.40 6.11 30.42
CA LEU A 306 -5.38 7.57 30.51
C LEU A 306 -6.79 8.14 30.50
N GLY A 307 -7.65 7.70 29.58
CA GLY A 307 -9.05 8.12 29.56
C GLY A 307 -9.80 7.72 30.85
N LEU A 308 -9.53 6.56 31.42
CA LEU A 308 -10.14 6.10 32.67
C LEU A 308 -9.66 6.85 33.91
N SER A 309 -8.56 7.60 33.82
CA SER A 309 -8.05 8.39 34.96
C SER A 309 -8.87 9.65 35.24
N SER A 310 -9.65 10.13 34.28
CA SER A 310 -10.47 11.34 34.42
C SER A 310 -11.66 11.31 33.46
N LYS A 311 -12.84 11.69 33.95
CA LYS A 311 -14.06 11.82 33.12
C LYS A 311 -13.84 12.79 31.95
N THR A 312 -13.12 13.88 32.19
CA THR A 312 -12.77 14.89 31.17
C THR A 312 -11.83 14.30 30.11
N PHE A 313 -10.84 13.48 30.53
CA PHE A 313 -9.96 12.80 29.59
C PHE A 313 -10.70 11.74 28.79
N ALA A 314 -11.61 10.98 29.40
CA ALA A 314 -12.47 10.04 28.69
C ALA A 314 -13.28 10.73 27.59
N LEU A 315 -13.94 11.86 27.92
CA LEU A 315 -14.75 12.61 26.95
C LEU A 315 -13.91 13.21 25.83
N SER A 316 -12.72 13.73 26.16
CA SER A 316 -11.83 14.38 25.18
C SER A 316 -11.11 13.38 24.27
N LEU A 317 -10.68 12.22 24.79
CA LEU A 317 -9.80 11.28 24.09
C LEU A 317 -10.53 10.05 23.54
N LEU A 318 -11.56 9.54 24.23
CA LEU A 318 -12.18 8.26 23.91
C LEU A 318 -13.49 8.40 23.12
N SER A 319 -14.02 9.62 22.97
CA SER A 319 -15.15 9.92 22.08
C SER A 319 -14.78 9.64 20.62
N PHE A 320 -15.76 9.24 19.80
CA PHE A 320 -15.51 8.93 18.38
C PHE A 320 -15.09 10.16 17.57
N ASP A 321 -15.57 11.33 17.97
CA ASP A 321 -15.28 12.63 17.33
C ASP A 321 -13.91 13.21 17.74
N SER A 322 -13.18 12.54 18.62
CA SER A 322 -11.85 13.03 19.04
C SER A 322 -10.87 13.05 17.88
N GLY A 323 -10.21 14.20 17.67
CA GLY A 323 -9.21 14.39 16.61
C GLY A 323 -8.01 13.45 16.70
N ILE A 324 -7.80 12.80 17.86
CA ILE A 324 -6.75 11.78 18.03
C ILE A 324 -6.91 10.62 17.06
N TRP A 325 -8.14 10.24 16.71
CA TRP A 325 -8.40 9.07 15.87
C TRP A 325 -7.87 9.27 14.46
N CYS A 326 -7.89 10.50 13.93
CA CYS A 326 -7.30 10.81 12.64
C CYS A 326 -5.80 10.49 12.63
N LYS A 327 -5.04 11.01 13.60
CA LYS A 327 -3.60 10.75 13.72
C LYS A 327 -3.30 9.27 13.94
N ARG A 328 -4.05 8.57 14.81
CA ARG A 328 -3.87 7.12 15.05
C ARG A 328 -4.18 6.28 13.82
N PHE A 329 -5.24 6.64 13.09
CA PHE A 329 -5.61 5.97 11.86
C PHE A 329 -4.49 6.10 10.84
N LEU A 330 -4.05 7.32 10.55
CA LEU A 330 -3.00 7.60 9.56
C LEU A 330 -1.62 7.09 9.99
N GLN A 331 -1.41 6.79 11.29
CA GLN A 331 -0.22 6.07 11.76
C GLN A 331 -0.23 4.60 11.34
N ARG A 332 -1.39 3.93 11.35
CA ARG A 332 -1.51 2.48 11.13
C ARG A 332 -1.98 2.09 9.72
N TYR A 333 -2.83 2.89 9.10
CA TYR A 333 -3.48 2.61 7.82
C TYR A 333 -3.15 3.70 6.80
N ASP A 334 -3.35 3.39 5.52
CA ASP A 334 -3.28 4.40 4.45
C ASP A 334 -4.45 5.38 4.53
N PHE A 335 -4.42 6.45 3.74
CA PHE A 335 -5.47 7.46 3.79
C PHE A 335 -6.83 6.83 3.42
N PRO A 336 -7.87 6.96 4.28
CA PRO A 336 -9.09 6.22 4.08
C PRO A 336 -10.01 6.85 3.03
N MET A 337 -10.94 6.06 2.49
CA MET A 337 -12.04 6.57 1.66
C MET A 337 -13.19 7.15 2.52
N ILE A 338 -12.85 7.87 3.59
CA ILE A 338 -13.80 8.46 4.55
C ILE A 338 -13.95 9.94 4.24
N LYS A 339 -15.19 10.44 4.19
CA LYS A 339 -15.48 11.85 3.90
C LYS A 339 -15.56 12.71 5.16
N ASP A 340 -16.08 12.16 6.26
CA ASP A 340 -16.25 12.89 7.52
C ASP A 340 -15.13 12.55 8.51
N VAL A 341 -14.42 13.56 9.02
CA VAL A 341 -13.32 13.38 9.98
C VAL A 341 -13.78 12.69 11.26
N ARG A 342 -15.07 12.82 11.64
CA ARG A 342 -15.66 12.17 12.82
C ARG A 342 -15.75 10.65 12.70
N GLU A 343 -15.76 10.14 11.46
CA GLU A 343 -15.84 8.70 11.22
C GLU A 343 -14.49 7.98 11.42
N PHE A 344 -13.37 8.71 11.53
CA PHE A 344 -12.06 8.11 11.76
C PHE A 344 -12.02 7.24 13.01
N GLY A 345 -12.66 7.67 14.11
CA GLY A 345 -12.72 6.90 15.35
C GLY A 345 -13.47 5.58 15.19
N ILE A 346 -14.57 5.60 14.44
CA ILE A 346 -15.39 4.41 14.15
C ILE A 346 -14.60 3.46 13.24
N ALA A 347 -14.08 4.00 12.14
CA ALA A 347 -13.34 3.29 11.12
C ALA A 347 -12.06 2.62 11.66
N TYR A 348 -11.33 3.31 12.53
CA TYR A 348 -10.15 2.76 13.22
C TYR A 348 -10.54 1.54 14.07
N ARG A 349 -11.60 1.65 14.88
CA ARG A 349 -12.01 0.58 15.80
C ARG A 349 -12.61 -0.62 15.07
N ILE A 350 -13.38 -0.41 14.01
CA ILE A 350 -13.89 -1.50 13.16
C ILE A 350 -12.71 -2.27 12.57
N ARG A 351 -11.74 -1.58 11.94
CA ARG A 351 -10.53 -2.21 11.40
C ARG A 351 -9.75 -2.97 12.46
N HIS A 352 -9.52 -2.35 13.61
CA HIS A 352 -8.80 -2.99 14.70
C HIS A 352 -9.50 -4.27 15.18
N LEU A 353 -10.81 -4.23 15.39
CA LEU A 353 -11.60 -5.39 15.81
C LEU A 353 -11.63 -6.50 14.75
N ALA A 354 -11.87 -6.12 13.48
CA ALA A 354 -11.92 -7.06 12.37
C ALA A 354 -10.59 -7.79 12.19
N LEU A 355 -9.48 -7.04 12.15
CA LEU A 355 -8.14 -7.58 11.91
C LEU A 355 -7.61 -8.41 13.08
N ASN A 356 -7.88 -8.01 14.33
CA ASN A 356 -7.27 -8.66 15.51
C ASN A 356 -8.15 -9.71 16.19
N ARG A 357 -9.47 -9.69 15.97
CA ARG A 357 -10.42 -10.51 16.75
C ARG A 357 -11.27 -11.45 15.90
N TYR A 358 -11.56 -11.10 14.66
CA TYR A 358 -12.55 -11.80 13.83
C TYR A 358 -11.96 -12.42 12.56
N MET A 359 -10.68 -12.23 12.28
CA MET A 359 -10.02 -12.82 11.11
C MET A 359 -9.93 -14.36 11.16
N MET A 360 -10.16 -14.97 12.34
CA MET A 360 -10.20 -16.42 12.52
C MET A 360 -11.59 -17.07 12.29
N LEU A 361 -12.56 -16.34 11.71
CA LEU A 361 -13.95 -16.80 11.53
C LEU A 361 -14.22 -17.32 10.12
N ASP A 362 -15.10 -18.32 9.96
CA ASP A 362 -15.32 -18.99 8.66
C ASP A 362 -15.99 -18.10 7.60
N PHE A 363 -15.22 -17.73 6.57
CA PHE A 363 -15.66 -16.86 5.48
C PHE A 363 -16.38 -17.59 4.33
N ASN A 364 -16.55 -18.91 4.40
CA ASN A 364 -17.28 -19.66 3.37
C ASN A 364 -18.80 -19.34 3.42
N GLN A 365 -19.35 -19.20 4.63
CA GLN A 365 -20.73 -18.76 4.88
C GLN A 365 -20.74 -17.61 5.90
N PRO A 366 -20.39 -16.40 5.47
CA PRO A 366 -20.15 -15.32 6.41
C PRO A 366 -21.45 -14.84 7.05
N GLY A 367 -21.50 -14.86 8.38
CA GLY A 367 -22.48 -14.15 9.17
C GLY A 367 -22.19 -12.63 9.18
N PRO A 368 -22.91 -11.86 10.00
CA PRO A 368 -22.71 -10.41 10.07
C PRO A 368 -21.26 -10.01 10.38
N LYS A 369 -20.60 -10.71 11.30
CA LYS A 369 -19.22 -10.38 11.72
C LYS A 369 -18.20 -10.66 10.63
N GLU A 370 -18.35 -11.78 9.94
CA GLU A 370 -17.48 -12.19 8.85
C GLU A 370 -17.63 -11.26 7.66
N LYS A 371 -18.86 -10.79 7.38
CA LYS A 371 -19.10 -9.76 6.36
C LYS A 371 -18.40 -8.44 6.69
N GLU A 372 -18.40 -8.00 7.95
CA GLU A 372 -17.64 -6.82 8.38
C GLU A 372 -16.13 -6.97 8.16
N VAL A 373 -15.58 -8.16 8.41
CA VAL A 373 -14.17 -8.43 8.11
C VAL A 373 -13.92 -8.38 6.60
N LEU A 374 -14.79 -8.97 5.78
CA LEU A 374 -14.67 -8.90 4.32
C LEU A 374 -14.74 -7.46 3.79
N HIS A 375 -15.65 -6.63 4.31
CA HIS A 375 -15.71 -5.21 3.96
C HIS A 375 -14.49 -4.45 4.45
N THR A 376 -13.96 -4.77 5.63
CA THR A 376 -12.71 -4.19 6.13
C THR A 376 -11.55 -4.51 5.18
N LEU A 377 -11.43 -5.76 4.71
CA LEU A 377 -10.41 -6.16 3.75
C LEU A 377 -10.59 -5.47 2.40
N LEU A 378 -11.84 -5.32 1.94
CA LEU A 378 -12.18 -4.55 0.73
C LEU A 378 -11.71 -3.10 0.84
N ASP A 379 -12.02 -2.41 1.95
CA ASP A 379 -11.62 -1.03 2.17
C ASP A 379 -10.10 -0.89 2.18
N LEU A 380 -9.39 -1.79 2.88
CA LEU A 380 -7.93 -1.79 2.91
C LEU A 380 -7.33 -1.93 1.50
N ILE A 381 -7.89 -2.80 0.66
CA ILE A 381 -7.45 -2.97 -0.73
C ILE A 381 -7.71 -1.70 -1.53
N LEU A 382 -8.93 -1.17 -1.52
CA LEU A 382 -9.28 0.03 -2.29
C LEU A 382 -8.43 1.24 -1.88
N GLU A 383 -8.21 1.43 -0.58
CA GLU A 383 -7.40 2.51 -0.01
C GLU A 383 -5.92 2.39 -0.37
N SER A 384 -5.39 1.15 -0.45
CA SER A 384 -4.00 0.90 -0.88
C SER A 384 -3.72 1.42 -2.30
N TYR A 385 -4.76 1.51 -3.14
CA TYR A 385 -4.65 1.81 -4.57
C TYR A 385 -5.49 3.02 -5.01
N ASN A 386 -5.93 3.87 -4.08
CA ASN A 386 -6.87 4.97 -4.36
C ASN A 386 -6.28 6.16 -5.14
N GLY A 387 -4.99 6.15 -5.51
CA GLY A 387 -4.40 7.19 -6.39
C GLY A 387 -4.31 8.62 -5.83
N GLN A 388 -4.83 8.90 -4.62
CA GLN A 388 -4.97 10.26 -4.09
C GLN A 388 -3.70 10.84 -3.45
N SER A 389 -2.64 10.06 -3.25
CA SER A 389 -1.40 10.58 -2.67
C SER A 389 -0.35 10.85 -3.76
N ASN A 390 0.20 12.07 -3.80
CA ASN A 390 1.41 12.48 -4.54
C ASN A 390 2.70 11.69 -4.20
N ARG A 391 2.59 10.49 -3.59
CA ARG A 391 3.69 9.63 -3.22
C ARG A 391 3.93 8.64 -4.35
N LYS A 392 5.19 8.49 -4.79
CA LYS A 392 5.63 7.39 -5.66
C LYS A 392 5.05 6.08 -5.13
N TYR A 393 4.23 5.43 -5.93
CA TYR A 393 3.30 4.41 -5.47
C TYR A 393 3.98 3.14 -4.89
N ASN A 394 3.40 2.69 -3.78
CA ASN A 394 3.36 1.33 -3.22
C ASN A 394 4.62 0.61 -2.68
N ARG A 395 5.77 1.28 -2.46
CA ARG A 395 6.77 0.69 -1.54
C ARG A 395 6.43 0.86 -0.06
N ASP A 396 5.57 1.84 0.27
CA ASP A 396 5.30 2.25 1.66
C ASP A 396 3.82 2.16 2.07
N SER A 397 2.96 1.42 1.33
CA SER A 397 1.56 1.24 1.75
C SER A 397 1.51 0.47 3.07
N LYS A 398 0.87 1.08 4.06
CA LYS A 398 0.66 0.47 5.37
C LYS A 398 -0.37 -0.64 5.29
N ASN A 399 -1.40 -0.45 4.47
CA ASN A 399 -2.45 -1.44 4.27
C ASN A 399 -1.90 -2.70 3.60
N ILE A 400 -1.08 -2.58 2.54
CA ILE A 400 -0.39 -3.72 1.93
C ILE A 400 0.60 -4.36 2.90
N SER A 401 1.29 -3.59 3.74
CA SER A 401 2.17 -4.15 4.77
C SER A 401 1.40 -4.95 5.84
N ILE A 402 0.15 -4.58 6.14
CA ILE A 402 -0.74 -5.32 7.03
C ILE A 402 -1.28 -6.60 6.35
N LEU A 403 -1.57 -6.55 5.06
CA LEU A 403 -2.07 -7.68 4.27
C LEU A 403 -0.94 -8.65 3.89
N SER A 404 0.29 -8.15 3.74
CA SER A 404 1.50 -8.92 3.49
C SER A 404 1.95 -9.56 4.80
N PRO A 405 2.07 -10.90 4.89
CA PRO A 405 2.40 -11.54 6.16
C PRO A 405 3.88 -11.41 6.56
N SER A 406 4.60 -10.38 6.06
CA SER A 406 6.03 -10.12 6.28
C SER A 406 6.36 -9.33 7.56
N LEU A 407 5.36 -8.97 8.37
CA LEU A 407 5.55 -8.27 9.65
C LEU A 407 4.84 -9.05 10.77
N CYS A 408 5.58 -9.97 11.39
CA CYS A 408 5.39 -10.63 12.69
C CYS A 408 3.99 -10.57 13.36
N ASP A 409 3.21 -11.65 13.28
CA ASP A 409 2.72 -12.50 14.38
C ASP A 409 1.68 -13.49 13.84
N GLU A 410 1.65 -14.70 14.39
CA GLU A 410 1.10 -15.92 13.75
C GLU A 410 -0.41 -15.97 13.45
N THR A 411 -1.25 -14.99 13.81
CA THR A 411 -2.59 -15.38 14.30
C THR A 411 -3.83 -14.71 13.68
N SER A 412 -3.83 -14.09 12.50
CA SER A 412 -5.10 -13.57 11.93
C SER A 412 -5.24 -13.67 10.41
N VAL A 413 -4.52 -12.87 9.62
CA VAL A 413 -4.64 -12.82 8.14
C VAL A 413 -4.40 -14.20 7.50
N ASN A 414 -3.52 -14.99 8.12
CA ASN A 414 -3.25 -16.39 7.78
C ASN A 414 -4.50 -17.28 7.75
N TRP A 415 -5.46 -17.05 8.64
CA TRP A 415 -6.64 -17.91 8.75
C TRP A 415 -7.63 -17.69 7.60
N PHE A 416 -7.79 -16.45 7.12
CA PHE A 416 -8.61 -16.11 5.95
C PHE A 416 -8.21 -16.92 4.71
N PHE A 417 -6.91 -17.13 4.50
CA PHE A 417 -6.36 -17.90 3.38
C PHE A 417 -6.38 -19.43 3.62
N ARG A 418 -6.32 -19.87 4.89
CA ARG A 418 -6.31 -21.30 5.28
C ARG A 418 -7.62 -22.03 5.05
N ASN A 419 -8.75 -21.35 5.24
CA ASN A 419 -10.09 -21.95 5.24
C ASN A 419 -10.63 -22.31 3.84
N SER A 420 -9.74 -22.54 2.88
CA SER A 420 -10.07 -22.96 1.53
C SER A 420 -10.56 -24.41 1.58
N LEU A 421 -11.87 -24.61 1.38
CA LEU A 421 -12.45 -25.86 0.88
C LEU A 421 -11.99 -27.15 1.60
N SER A 422 -12.43 -27.37 2.85
CA SER A 422 -12.31 -28.72 3.42
C SER A 422 -13.05 -29.73 2.52
N LYS A 423 -12.35 -30.79 2.08
CA LYS A 423 -12.96 -31.95 1.38
C LYS A 423 -14.15 -32.57 2.14
N CYS A 424 -14.27 -32.27 3.44
CA CYS A 424 -15.24 -32.86 4.37
C CYS A 424 -16.63 -32.21 4.40
N ARG A 425 -16.90 -31.12 3.66
CA ARG A 425 -18.26 -30.54 3.61
C ARG A 425 -18.71 -30.27 2.17
N PRO A 426 -19.42 -31.22 1.53
CA PRO A 426 -20.07 -30.96 0.26
C PRO A 426 -21.30 -30.05 0.49
N LYS A 427 -21.46 -28.98 -0.31
CA LYS A 427 -22.71 -28.26 -0.66
C LYS A 427 -22.84 -26.75 -0.35
N SER A 428 -21.85 -26.03 0.18
CA SER A 428 -22.01 -24.56 0.39
C SER A 428 -21.26 -23.70 -0.62
N ARG A 429 -21.98 -22.89 -1.40
CA ARG A 429 -21.41 -21.86 -2.30
C ARG A 429 -20.60 -20.84 -1.50
N ILE A 430 -19.32 -20.67 -1.83
CA ILE A 430 -18.42 -19.69 -1.17
C ILE A 430 -18.92 -18.27 -1.45
N HIS A 431 -18.81 -17.38 -0.47
CA HIS A 431 -19.21 -15.98 -0.62
C HIS A 431 -18.39 -15.23 -1.70
N GLY A 432 -19.08 -14.53 -2.60
CA GLY A 432 -18.47 -13.87 -3.77
C GLY A 432 -17.35 -12.87 -3.43
N LEU A 433 -17.55 -12.03 -2.41
CA LEU A 433 -16.52 -11.07 -1.94
C LEU A 433 -15.26 -11.77 -1.41
N SER A 434 -15.40 -12.91 -0.73
CA SER A 434 -14.25 -13.68 -0.24
C SER A 434 -13.39 -14.20 -1.38
N ILE A 435 -14.02 -14.78 -2.42
CA ILE A 435 -13.31 -15.24 -3.62
C ILE A 435 -12.62 -14.06 -4.32
N THR A 436 -13.35 -12.95 -4.46
CA THR A 436 -12.86 -11.77 -5.18
C THR A 436 -11.64 -11.16 -4.50
N ILE A 437 -11.65 -11.04 -3.17
CA ILE A 437 -10.48 -10.60 -2.38
C ILE A 437 -9.30 -11.55 -2.59
N ARG A 438 -9.51 -12.87 -2.56
CA ARG A 438 -8.43 -13.86 -2.77
C ARG A 438 -7.81 -13.76 -4.15
N LEU A 439 -8.62 -13.66 -5.20
CA LEU A 439 -8.16 -13.45 -6.56
C LEU A 439 -7.41 -12.11 -6.69
N THR A 440 -7.90 -11.06 -6.02
CA THR A 440 -7.24 -9.75 -5.91
C THR A 440 -5.99 -9.78 -5.03
N LEU A 441 -5.70 -10.86 -4.30
CA LEU A 441 -4.45 -11.01 -3.53
C LEU A 441 -3.64 -12.22 -4.03
N SER A 442 -3.90 -12.65 -5.27
CA SER A 442 -3.27 -13.83 -5.88
C SER A 442 -1.74 -13.74 -5.91
N TYR A 443 -1.15 -12.55 -6.08
CA TYR A 443 0.31 -12.38 -6.04
C TYR A 443 0.93 -12.77 -4.69
N LEU A 444 0.23 -12.56 -3.56
CA LEU A 444 0.69 -13.01 -2.24
C LEU A 444 0.57 -14.53 -2.10
N LEU A 445 -0.52 -15.09 -2.64
CA LEU A 445 -0.80 -16.52 -2.59
C LEU A 445 0.16 -17.33 -3.47
N LEU A 446 0.68 -16.74 -4.54
CA LEU A 446 1.60 -17.40 -5.47
C LEU A 446 3.08 -17.14 -5.14
N ASP A 447 3.39 -16.53 -3.98
CA ASP A 447 4.75 -16.27 -3.54
C ASP A 447 5.32 -17.45 -2.70
N PRO A 448 6.26 -18.24 -3.25
CA PRO A 448 6.87 -19.38 -2.55
C PRO A 448 7.82 -18.98 -1.41
N THR A 449 8.25 -17.72 -1.34
CA THR A 449 9.19 -17.22 -0.30
C THR A 449 8.51 -17.02 1.04
N HIS A 450 7.17 -16.96 1.05
CA HIS A 450 6.40 -16.77 2.25
C HIS A 450 6.22 -18.10 3.01
N SER A 451 7.11 -18.36 3.97
CA SER A 451 7.25 -19.65 4.66
C SER A 451 5.96 -20.18 5.31
N TYR A 452 5.04 -19.29 5.71
CA TYR A 452 3.75 -19.68 6.29
C TYR A 452 2.70 -20.00 5.24
N LEU A 453 2.59 -19.20 4.17
CA LEU A 453 1.69 -19.52 3.05
C LEU A 453 2.14 -20.78 2.31
N ALA A 454 3.45 -21.02 2.21
CA ALA A 454 4.02 -22.27 1.71
C ALA A 454 3.60 -23.51 2.52
N LYS A 455 3.55 -23.42 3.86
CA LYS A 455 3.01 -24.50 4.73
C LYS A 455 1.50 -24.71 4.54
N MET A 456 0.74 -23.68 4.14
CA MET A 456 -0.70 -23.82 3.84
C MET A 456 -0.94 -24.53 2.52
N ALA A 457 -0.05 -24.28 1.55
CA ALA A 457 -0.04 -24.91 0.25
C ALA A 457 0.19 -26.43 0.31
N ASP A 458 0.49 -27.02 1.48
CA ASP A 458 0.60 -28.48 1.63
C ASP A 458 -0.76 -29.21 1.66
N SER A 459 -1.87 -28.47 1.73
CA SER A 459 -3.23 -29.04 1.69
C SER A 459 -3.90 -28.84 0.32
N SER A 460 -4.24 -29.94 -0.37
CA SER A 460 -4.89 -29.90 -1.69
C SER A 460 -6.35 -29.47 -1.55
N ASN A 461 -6.60 -28.15 -1.57
CA ASN A 461 -7.93 -27.55 -1.42
C ASN A 461 -8.52 -27.11 -2.78
N TYR A 462 -8.36 -27.93 -3.81
CA TYR A 462 -8.90 -27.70 -5.15
C TYR A 462 -9.56 -28.99 -5.69
N ASP A 463 -10.41 -28.83 -6.71
CA ASP A 463 -11.05 -29.94 -7.40
C ASP A 463 -10.39 -30.12 -8.76
N VAL A 464 -9.58 -31.17 -8.90
CA VAL A 464 -8.83 -31.50 -10.12
C VAL A 464 -9.75 -31.69 -11.34
N THR A 465 -10.98 -32.17 -11.12
CA THR A 465 -11.99 -32.33 -12.17
C THR A 465 -12.39 -30.98 -12.75
N LYS A 466 -12.48 -29.93 -11.93
CA LYS A 466 -12.75 -28.56 -12.40
C LYS A 466 -11.53 -27.96 -13.09
N ILE A 467 -10.30 -28.26 -12.66
CA ILE A 467 -9.08 -27.73 -13.30
C ILE A 467 -9.02 -28.15 -14.76
N TYR A 468 -9.26 -29.44 -15.02
CA TYR A 468 -9.09 -30.06 -16.33
C TYR A 468 -10.42 -30.41 -17.04
N LEU A 469 -11.56 -29.91 -16.55
CA LEU A 469 -12.94 -30.29 -16.96
C LEU A 469 -13.10 -31.78 -17.25
N PHE A 470 -12.50 -32.65 -16.43
CA PHE A 470 -12.49 -34.09 -16.64
C PHE A 470 -13.92 -34.64 -16.53
N GLU A 471 -14.39 -35.37 -17.55
CA GLU A 471 -15.78 -35.87 -17.63
C GLU A 471 -16.87 -34.77 -17.52
N MET A 472 -16.50 -33.49 -17.64
CA MET A 472 -17.43 -32.36 -17.63
C MET A 472 -17.68 -31.88 -19.07
N PRO A 473 -18.83 -31.22 -19.36
CA PRO A 473 -18.98 -30.50 -20.61
C PRO A 473 -17.96 -29.35 -20.68
N PHE A 474 -17.48 -29.06 -21.89
CA PHE A 474 -16.63 -27.90 -22.12
C PHE A 474 -17.36 -26.63 -21.64
N SER A 475 -16.65 -25.79 -20.88
CA SER A 475 -17.17 -24.51 -20.39
C SER A 475 -16.04 -23.49 -20.30
N THR A 476 -16.37 -22.24 -20.62
CA THR A 476 -15.46 -21.10 -20.50
C THR A 476 -15.50 -20.52 -19.09
N ILE A 477 -14.43 -19.83 -18.70
CA ILE A 477 -14.35 -19.13 -17.40
C ILE A 477 -15.20 -17.87 -17.43
N CYS A 478 -15.30 -17.20 -18.57
CA CYS A 478 -16.19 -16.06 -18.79
C CYS A 478 -17.35 -16.45 -19.70
N THR A 479 -18.58 -16.23 -19.24
CA THR A 479 -19.80 -16.46 -20.04
C THR A 479 -20.44 -15.13 -20.42
N TYR A 480 -20.77 -14.95 -21.69
CA TYR A 480 -21.48 -13.76 -22.15
C TYR A 480 -22.96 -13.82 -21.75
N GLU A 481 -23.43 -12.84 -20.99
CA GLU A 481 -24.82 -12.69 -20.57
C GLU A 481 -25.55 -11.72 -21.51
N GLU A 482 -26.42 -12.27 -22.37
CA GLU A 482 -27.11 -11.51 -23.42
C GLU A 482 -28.00 -10.38 -22.88
N ARG A 483 -28.56 -10.52 -21.67
CA ARG A 483 -29.44 -9.50 -21.09
C ARG A 483 -28.71 -8.22 -20.74
N ASN A 484 -27.52 -8.35 -20.16
CA ASN A 484 -26.70 -7.23 -19.70
C ASN A 484 -25.63 -6.84 -20.72
N HIS A 485 -25.54 -7.57 -21.85
CA HIS A 485 -24.53 -7.42 -22.89
C HIS A 485 -23.09 -7.47 -22.36
N ASP A 486 -22.85 -8.25 -21.31
CA ASP A 486 -21.59 -8.27 -20.56
C ASP A 486 -21.14 -9.67 -20.19
N PHE A 487 -19.87 -9.82 -19.81
CA PHE A 487 -19.28 -11.09 -19.41
C PHE A 487 -19.39 -11.30 -17.90
N VAL A 488 -19.85 -12.49 -17.52
CA VAL A 488 -19.92 -12.96 -16.13
C VAL A 488 -18.77 -13.92 -15.87
N LEU A 489 -18.03 -13.66 -14.79
CA LEU A 489 -16.85 -14.43 -14.39
C LEU A 489 -17.23 -15.63 -13.51
N ASN A 490 -16.80 -16.84 -13.88
CA ASN A 490 -16.89 -18.02 -13.03
C ASN A 490 -15.81 -17.99 -11.94
N LYS A 491 -16.09 -17.23 -10.88
CA LYS A 491 -15.20 -17.05 -9.72
C LYS A 491 -14.90 -18.36 -8.99
N GLU A 492 -15.82 -19.33 -9.01
CA GLU A 492 -15.64 -20.62 -8.33
C GLU A 492 -14.55 -21.45 -9.00
N ASP A 493 -14.58 -21.57 -10.33
CA ASP A 493 -13.54 -22.28 -11.07
C ASP A 493 -12.16 -21.63 -10.90
N LEU A 494 -12.11 -20.29 -10.92
CA LEU A 494 -10.88 -19.54 -10.72
C LEU A 494 -10.26 -19.73 -9.33
N VAL A 495 -11.06 -19.87 -8.27
CA VAL A 495 -10.50 -20.14 -6.94
C VAL A 495 -9.89 -21.53 -6.87
N HIS A 496 -10.46 -22.52 -7.55
CA HIS A 496 -9.86 -23.85 -7.67
C HIS A 496 -8.55 -23.79 -8.45
N ILE A 497 -8.50 -23.06 -9.57
CA ILE A 497 -7.28 -22.84 -10.36
C ILE A 497 -6.20 -22.15 -9.52
N LEU A 498 -6.55 -21.09 -8.79
CA LEU A 498 -5.61 -20.39 -7.90
C LEU A 498 -5.07 -21.32 -6.80
N ASN A 499 -5.94 -22.11 -6.16
CA ASN A 499 -5.54 -23.05 -5.12
C ASN A 499 -4.64 -24.18 -5.67
N PHE A 500 -4.89 -24.65 -6.88
CA PHE A 500 -4.04 -25.61 -7.58
C PHE A 500 -2.62 -25.05 -7.78
N TRP A 501 -2.52 -23.82 -8.31
CA TRP A 501 -1.23 -23.19 -8.54
C TRP A 501 -0.52 -22.82 -7.23
N ASN A 502 -1.25 -22.39 -6.20
CA ASN A 502 -0.72 -22.19 -4.86
C ASN A 502 -0.12 -23.50 -4.31
N TYR A 503 -0.85 -24.62 -4.39
CA TYR A 503 -0.36 -25.94 -3.94
C TYR A 503 0.94 -26.34 -4.65
N HIS A 504 0.97 -26.26 -5.98
CA HIS A 504 2.09 -26.76 -6.77
C HIS A 504 3.30 -25.80 -6.86
N LEU A 505 3.10 -24.48 -6.74
CA LEU A 505 4.20 -23.51 -6.75
C LEU A 505 4.75 -23.27 -5.35
N CYS A 506 3.91 -23.31 -4.31
CA CYS A 506 4.29 -22.92 -2.95
C CYS A 506 4.42 -24.10 -1.98
N GLY A 507 3.80 -25.26 -2.25
CA GLY A 507 3.83 -26.43 -1.36
C GLY A 507 5.22 -27.07 -1.20
N SER A 508 5.35 -27.94 -0.20
CA SER A 508 6.60 -28.63 0.15
C SER A 508 7.02 -29.71 -0.86
N ASN A 509 6.12 -30.13 -1.75
CA ASN A 509 6.40 -31.16 -2.75
C ASN A 509 7.30 -30.62 -3.88
N GLN A 510 8.61 -30.77 -3.70
CA GLN A 510 9.63 -30.35 -4.67
C GLN A 510 9.60 -31.09 -6.01
N LEU A 511 8.86 -32.20 -6.11
CA LEU A 511 8.68 -32.94 -7.38
C LEU A 511 7.63 -32.31 -8.32
N SER A 512 7.02 -31.19 -7.90
CA SER A 512 6.04 -30.44 -8.70
C SER A 512 6.64 -29.12 -9.23
N TYR A 513 5.85 -28.04 -9.35
CA TYR A 513 6.31 -26.75 -9.88
C TYR A 513 7.16 -25.94 -8.87
N ARG A 514 7.23 -26.37 -7.60
CA ARG A 514 7.95 -25.69 -6.52
C ARG A 514 9.40 -25.39 -6.83
N TYR A 515 10.14 -26.35 -7.39
CA TYR A 515 11.53 -26.16 -7.76
C TYR A 515 11.72 -24.97 -8.72
N MET A 516 10.82 -24.84 -9.71
CA MET A 516 10.88 -23.74 -10.66
C MET A 516 10.49 -22.42 -10.03
N ALA A 517 9.50 -22.42 -9.15
CA ALA A 517 9.11 -21.24 -8.38
C ALA A 517 10.31 -20.72 -7.54
N ASP A 518 11.06 -21.62 -6.90
CA ASP A 518 12.29 -21.29 -6.15
C ASP A 518 13.37 -20.71 -7.08
N LYS A 519 13.57 -21.28 -8.28
CA LYS A 519 14.50 -20.73 -9.29
C LYS A 519 14.08 -19.37 -9.85
N LEU A 520 12.79 -19.11 -9.97
CA LEU A 520 12.27 -17.78 -10.34
C LEU A 520 12.43 -16.79 -9.19
N ALA A 521 12.29 -17.25 -7.94
CA ALA A 521 12.56 -16.46 -6.73
C ALA A 521 14.03 -16.04 -6.65
N GLU A 522 14.98 -16.97 -6.86
CA GLU A 522 16.42 -16.69 -6.93
C GLU A 522 16.76 -15.59 -7.95
N LYS A 523 16.01 -15.53 -9.06
CA LYS A 523 16.17 -14.52 -10.12
C LYS A 523 15.33 -13.26 -9.91
N ASN A 524 14.60 -13.15 -8.80
CA ASN A 524 13.70 -12.03 -8.48
C ASN A 524 12.58 -11.80 -9.51
N ARG A 525 12.08 -12.90 -10.11
CA ARG A 525 11.07 -12.92 -11.18
C ARG A 525 9.69 -13.43 -10.71
N LEU A 526 9.38 -13.32 -9.42
CA LEU A 526 8.07 -13.68 -8.86
C LEU A 526 7.03 -12.56 -9.06
N ALA A 527 5.75 -12.90 -8.89
CA ALA A 527 4.66 -11.94 -8.87
C ALA A 527 4.89 -10.89 -7.76
N ARG A 528 4.56 -9.62 -8.04
CA ARG A 528 4.76 -8.50 -7.10
C ARG A 528 3.46 -7.71 -6.89
N PRO A 529 3.34 -6.96 -5.77
CA PRO A 529 2.25 -6.02 -5.58
C PRO A 529 2.10 -5.05 -6.77
N TRP A 530 0.89 -4.57 -6.96
CA TRP A 530 0.60 -3.53 -7.95
C TRP A 530 1.25 -2.20 -7.54
N SER A 531 1.64 -1.38 -8.50
CA SER A 531 2.25 -0.08 -8.22
C SER A 531 1.42 1.07 -8.73
N GLU A 532 0.21 0.80 -9.23
CA GLU A 532 -0.66 1.80 -9.85
C GLU A 532 -2.08 1.61 -9.33
N PRO A 533 -2.98 2.60 -9.52
CA PRO A 533 -4.40 2.41 -9.23
C PRO A 533 -4.96 1.15 -9.90
N LEU A 534 -5.90 0.45 -9.24
CA LEU A 534 -6.41 -0.84 -9.73
C LEU A 534 -6.99 -0.78 -11.16
N GLN A 535 -7.52 0.38 -11.57
CA GLN A 535 -8.09 0.62 -12.90
C GLN A 535 -7.06 1.07 -13.94
N ALA A 536 -5.82 1.39 -13.56
CA ALA A 536 -4.81 1.92 -14.48
C ALA A 536 -4.54 0.98 -15.67
N PHE A 537 -4.65 -0.33 -15.45
CA PHE A 537 -4.51 -1.36 -16.49
C PHE A 537 -5.50 -1.20 -17.65
N HIS A 538 -6.71 -0.72 -17.39
CA HIS A 538 -7.74 -0.49 -18.43
C HIS A 538 -7.47 0.77 -19.23
N ILE A 539 -6.88 1.77 -18.58
CA ILE A 539 -6.82 3.15 -19.08
C ILE A 539 -5.48 3.42 -19.77
N ASN A 540 -4.37 2.91 -19.22
CA ASN A 540 -3.03 3.43 -19.54
C ASN A 540 -2.06 2.43 -20.18
N PHE A 541 -2.03 1.15 -19.79
CA PHE A 541 -0.99 0.21 -20.23
C PHE A 541 -1.26 -1.25 -19.82
N VAL A 542 -0.93 -2.21 -20.69
CA VAL A 542 -0.82 -3.65 -20.39
C VAL A 542 0.66 -4.05 -20.38
N PRO A 543 1.19 -4.71 -19.32
CA PRO A 543 2.55 -5.23 -19.34
C PRO A 543 2.77 -6.11 -20.57
N THR A 544 3.84 -5.84 -21.31
CA THR A 544 4.13 -6.52 -22.58
C THR A 544 4.84 -7.85 -22.37
N ARG A 545 5.37 -8.10 -21.17
CA ARG A 545 6.11 -9.32 -20.84
C ARG A 545 5.54 -10.04 -19.63
N TRP A 546 5.25 -11.32 -19.79
CA TRP A 546 4.67 -12.18 -18.77
C TRP A 546 5.46 -13.48 -18.65
N ILE A 547 5.54 -14.01 -17.43
CA ILE A 547 6.18 -15.28 -17.16
C ILE A 547 5.25 -16.16 -16.33
N GLY A 548 5.25 -17.46 -16.60
CA GLY A 548 4.33 -18.34 -15.92
C GLY A 548 4.47 -19.81 -16.27
N HIS A 549 3.49 -20.56 -15.82
CA HIS A 549 3.41 -22.00 -15.94
C HIS A 549 2.07 -22.42 -16.52
N TYR A 550 2.06 -23.59 -17.11
CA TYR A 550 0.88 -24.24 -17.66
C TYR A 550 0.95 -25.73 -17.34
N THR A 551 -0.20 -26.36 -17.21
CA THR A 551 -0.33 -27.80 -16.92
C THR A 551 -1.38 -28.41 -17.82
N CYS A 552 -1.14 -29.63 -18.29
CA CYS A 552 -2.14 -30.48 -18.95
C CYS A 552 -2.11 -31.87 -18.34
N ILE A 553 -3.05 -32.72 -18.77
CA ILE A 553 -3.00 -34.16 -18.51
C ILE A 553 -2.98 -34.88 -19.84
N HIS A 554 -1.90 -35.62 -20.10
CA HIS A 554 -1.75 -36.42 -21.30
C HIS A 554 -0.94 -37.71 -21.02
N PRO A 555 -1.41 -38.89 -21.46
CA PRO A 555 -2.74 -39.15 -22.00
C PRO A 555 -3.82 -38.93 -20.93
N LEU A 556 -5.04 -38.60 -21.37
CA LEU A 556 -6.18 -38.45 -20.46
C LEU A 556 -6.44 -39.80 -19.73
N PRO A 557 -6.49 -39.83 -18.39
CA PRO A 557 -6.70 -41.07 -17.65
C PRO A 557 -8.08 -41.66 -17.94
N SER A 558 -8.17 -42.98 -17.96
CA SER A 558 -9.42 -43.70 -18.23
C SER A 558 -10.40 -43.73 -17.06
N ARG A 559 -9.95 -43.35 -15.84
CA ARG A 559 -10.74 -43.35 -14.61
C ARG A 559 -10.34 -42.19 -13.69
N ARG A 560 -11.29 -41.71 -12.90
CA ARG A 560 -11.12 -40.58 -11.96
C ARG A 560 -10.12 -40.84 -10.83
N ASP A 561 -9.99 -42.08 -10.36
CA ASP A 561 -9.00 -42.44 -9.31
C ASP A 561 -7.56 -42.23 -9.80
N ILE A 562 -7.29 -42.51 -11.07
CA ILE A 562 -5.98 -42.29 -11.70
C ILE A 562 -5.70 -40.78 -11.87
N LEU A 563 -6.73 -39.95 -12.04
CA LEU A 563 -6.59 -38.48 -12.13
C LEU A 563 -6.11 -37.85 -10.81
N GLU A 564 -6.49 -38.44 -9.67
CA GLU A 564 -6.03 -37.96 -8.36
C GLU A 564 -4.58 -38.38 -8.07
N GLU A 565 -4.12 -39.48 -8.69
CA GLU A 565 -2.74 -39.98 -8.64
C GLU A 565 -1.81 -39.31 -9.65
N ILE A 566 -2.32 -38.90 -10.82
CA ILE A 566 -1.60 -38.16 -11.87
C ILE A 566 -2.08 -36.72 -11.82
N GLN A 567 -1.57 -35.97 -10.85
CA GLN A 567 -2.11 -34.63 -10.56
C GLN A 567 -1.80 -33.63 -11.68
N THR A 568 -0.70 -33.87 -12.40
CA THR A 568 -0.24 -33.05 -13.52
C THR A 568 0.68 -33.86 -14.44
N CYS A 569 0.78 -33.47 -15.71
CA CYS A 569 1.93 -33.84 -16.54
C CYS A 569 3.30 -33.48 -15.89
N GLY A 570 3.33 -32.50 -14.99
CA GLY A 570 4.54 -32.07 -14.25
C GLY A 570 5.18 -33.16 -13.39
N GLU A 571 4.43 -34.15 -12.90
CA GLU A 571 5.01 -35.28 -12.13
C GLU A 571 5.80 -36.26 -13.01
N THR A 572 5.61 -36.19 -14.33
CA THR A 572 6.27 -37.05 -15.34
C THR A 572 7.27 -36.29 -16.21
N TRP A 573 7.41 -34.98 -16.03
CA TRP A 573 8.27 -34.15 -16.86
C TRP A 573 9.61 -33.92 -16.18
N ASP A 574 10.69 -34.40 -16.79
CA ASP A 574 12.04 -34.12 -16.32
C ASP A 574 12.38 -32.61 -16.39
N VAL A 575 11.66 -31.80 -17.19
CA VAL A 575 11.91 -30.35 -17.38
C VAL A 575 10.68 -29.57 -17.92
N ALA A 576 9.78 -29.10 -17.05
CA ALA A 576 8.60 -28.29 -17.42
C ALA A 576 8.88 -26.78 -17.43
N HIS A 577 9.79 -26.30 -18.28
CA HIS A 577 10.25 -24.91 -18.23
C HIS A 577 9.12 -23.85 -18.21
N PRO A 578 9.24 -22.78 -17.39
CA PRO A 578 8.32 -21.65 -17.45
C PRO A 578 8.24 -21.08 -18.87
N MET A 579 7.07 -20.56 -19.25
CA MET A 579 6.88 -19.90 -20.54
C MET A 579 6.86 -18.39 -20.35
N ILE A 580 7.54 -17.68 -21.24
CA ILE A 580 7.53 -16.22 -21.36
C ILE A 580 6.60 -15.86 -22.52
N LEU A 581 5.63 -14.99 -22.25
CA LEU A 581 4.82 -14.33 -23.27
C LEU A 581 5.37 -12.92 -23.45
N ASP A 582 5.70 -12.56 -24.68
CA ASP A 582 6.22 -11.23 -25.05
C ASP A 582 5.38 -10.70 -26.20
N PHE A 583 4.53 -9.72 -25.92
CA PHE A 583 3.56 -9.18 -26.86
C PHE A 583 3.42 -7.67 -26.77
N SER A 584 3.11 -7.04 -27.91
CA SER A 584 2.70 -5.64 -28.02
C SER A 584 1.18 -5.53 -28.07
N GLU A 585 0.66 -4.38 -27.60
CA GLU A 585 -0.75 -4.03 -27.72
C GLU A 585 -0.99 -3.05 -28.88
N ASP A 586 -2.15 -3.16 -29.52
CA ASP A 586 -2.68 -2.11 -30.37
C ASP A 586 -3.97 -1.51 -29.80
N ILE A 587 -3.98 -0.19 -29.80
CA ILE A 587 -5.03 0.67 -29.26
C ILE A 587 -5.96 1.17 -30.38
N SER A 588 -5.63 0.92 -31.67
CA SER A 588 -6.41 1.39 -32.82
C SER A 588 -7.85 0.86 -32.86
N GLY A 589 -8.12 -0.27 -32.22
CA GLY A 589 -9.46 -0.85 -32.05
C GLY A 589 -10.01 -1.57 -33.29
N ASP A 590 -9.24 -1.69 -34.39
CA ASP A 590 -9.67 -2.38 -35.61
C ASP A 590 -9.40 -3.90 -35.53
N PRO A 591 -10.44 -4.76 -35.47
CA PRO A 591 -10.27 -6.22 -35.42
C PRO A 591 -9.66 -6.80 -36.69
N SER A 592 -9.80 -6.13 -37.84
CA SER A 592 -9.57 -6.72 -39.17
C SER A 592 -8.11 -7.08 -39.44
N ASN A 593 -7.18 -6.41 -38.77
CA ASN A 593 -5.75 -6.66 -38.91
C ASN A 593 -5.13 -7.42 -37.73
N TRP A 594 -5.89 -7.77 -36.68
CA TRP A 594 -5.33 -8.28 -35.41
C TRP A 594 -5.80 -9.65 -34.98
N TRP A 595 -7.03 -10.05 -35.34
CA TRP A 595 -7.56 -11.38 -35.04
C TRP A 595 -7.90 -12.15 -36.33
N PRO A 596 -7.16 -13.23 -36.66
CA PRO A 596 -7.42 -14.04 -37.84
C PRO A 596 -8.83 -14.61 -37.84
N TRP A 597 -9.46 -14.56 -39.01
CA TRP A 597 -10.82 -15.07 -39.17
C TRP A 597 -10.93 -16.56 -38.84
N ILE A 598 -9.87 -17.35 -39.00
CA ILE A 598 -9.82 -18.78 -38.66
C ILE A 598 -10.07 -19.06 -37.17
N PHE A 599 -9.85 -18.09 -36.30
CA PHE A 599 -10.07 -18.21 -34.86
C PHE A 599 -11.45 -17.67 -34.43
N LYS A 600 -12.28 -17.16 -35.35
CA LYS A 600 -13.63 -16.66 -35.03
C LYS A 600 -14.59 -17.76 -34.58
N SER A 601 -14.38 -19.01 -35.00
CA SER A 601 -15.24 -20.13 -34.61
C SER A 601 -14.90 -20.70 -33.22
N MET A 602 -13.94 -20.14 -32.51
CA MET A 602 -13.57 -20.63 -31.18
C MET A 602 -14.76 -20.48 -30.20
N PRO A 603 -15.08 -21.48 -29.36
CA PRO A 603 -16.23 -21.42 -28.44
C PRO A 603 -16.25 -20.21 -27.48
N ALA A 604 -15.07 -19.64 -27.22
CA ALA A 604 -14.91 -18.47 -26.37
C ALA A 604 -15.04 -17.13 -27.15
N TRP A 605 -15.02 -17.17 -28.49
CA TRP A 605 -15.03 -16.00 -29.35
C TRP A 605 -16.40 -15.32 -29.34
N LYS A 606 -16.50 -14.26 -28.54
CA LYS A 606 -17.58 -13.26 -28.55
C LYS A 606 -16.96 -11.90 -28.27
N MET A 607 -17.36 -10.89 -29.02
CA MET A 607 -16.94 -9.51 -28.78
C MET A 607 -17.98 -8.82 -27.89
N SER A 608 -17.54 -8.14 -26.82
CA SER A 608 -18.43 -7.23 -26.08
C SER A 608 -18.55 -5.89 -26.82
N GLN A 609 -19.47 -5.04 -26.37
CA GLN A 609 -19.57 -3.66 -26.83
C GLN A 609 -18.42 -2.77 -26.31
N SER A 610 -17.66 -3.25 -25.31
CA SER A 610 -16.58 -2.51 -24.69
C SER A 610 -15.33 -2.48 -25.58
N PRO A 611 -14.56 -1.38 -25.59
CA PRO A 611 -13.34 -1.28 -26.37
C PRO A 611 -12.38 -2.41 -25.96
N SER A 612 -12.10 -3.29 -26.92
CA SER A 612 -11.21 -4.43 -26.74
C SER A 612 -9.79 -4.03 -27.19
N ARG A 613 -8.78 -4.46 -26.46
CA ARG A 613 -7.37 -4.32 -26.85
C ARG A 613 -6.94 -5.59 -27.56
N TYR A 614 -6.24 -5.47 -28.67
CA TYR A 614 -5.67 -6.62 -29.34
C TYR A 614 -4.19 -6.74 -28.99
N VAL A 615 -3.75 -7.97 -28.78
CA VAL A 615 -2.35 -8.27 -28.47
C VAL A 615 -1.76 -9.19 -29.51
N ARG A 616 -0.50 -8.94 -29.86
CA ARG A 616 0.25 -9.81 -30.75
C ARG A 616 1.69 -9.93 -30.28
N GLY A 617 2.24 -11.13 -30.36
CA GLY A 617 3.61 -11.37 -29.94
C GLY A 617 4.07 -12.79 -30.13
N MET A 618 4.94 -13.22 -29.23
CA MET A 618 5.53 -14.54 -29.23
C MET A 618 5.52 -15.16 -27.84
N ALA A 619 5.58 -16.48 -27.79
CA ALA A 619 5.83 -17.23 -26.57
C ALA A 619 7.09 -18.10 -26.70
N ALA A 620 7.90 -18.15 -25.65
CA ALA A 620 9.14 -18.91 -25.60
C ALA A 620 9.33 -19.58 -24.24
N TYR A 621 9.93 -20.77 -24.22
CA TYR A 621 10.28 -21.45 -22.98
C TYR A 621 11.55 -20.86 -22.36
N LEU A 622 11.55 -20.68 -21.04
CA LEU A 622 12.69 -20.20 -20.27
C LEU A 622 13.48 -21.38 -19.68
N PRO A 623 14.67 -21.70 -20.21
CA PRO A 623 15.52 -22.71 -19.61
C PRO A 623 16.02 -22.24 -18.24
N LEU A 624 15.72 -23.03 -17.21
CA LEU A 624 16.31 -22.91 -15.88
C LEU A 624 17.32 -24.06 -15.75
N SER A 625 18.57 -23.76 -15.41
CA SER A 625 19.66 -24.75 -15.34
C SER A 625 19.31 -25.89 -14.38
N PHE A 626 19.15 -27.09 -14.92
CA PHE A 626 18.81 -28.30 -14.15
C PHE A 626 20.11 -28.97 -13.70
N GLU A 627 20.48 -28.87 -12.43
CA GLU A 627 21.50 -29.77 -11.87
C GLU A 627 20.87 -31.16 -11.72
N GLN A 628 21.17 -32.05 -12.68
CA GLN A 628 20.68 -33.43 -12.70
C GLN A 628 21.19 -34.20 -11.47
N ASN A 629 20.36 -34.35 -10.43
CA ASN A 629 20.55 -35.36 -9.39
C ASN A 629 19.25 -36.05 -8.94
N VAL A 630 18.14 -35.90 -9.67
CA VAL A 630 16.92 -36.67 -9.43
C VAL A 630 16.94 -37.93 -10.29
N ALA A 631 16.95 -39.09 -9.63
CA ALA A 631 17.06 -40.40 -10.26
C ALA A 631 15.97 -40.64 -11.33
N LYS A 632 16.39 -40.92 -12.57
CA LYS A 632 15.53 -41.39 -13.68
C LYS A 632 14.66 -42.55 -13.21
N ARG A 633 13.36 -42.33 -12.99
CA ARG A 633 12.38 -43.43 -12.93
C ARG A 633 12.12 -43.89 -14.36
N LYS A 634 12.45 -45.16 -14.65
CA LYS A 634 12.08 -45.84 -15.90
C LYS A 634 10.55 -46.00 -15.96
N GLY A 635 9.86 -45.08 -16.63
CA GLY A 635 8.46 -45.22 -17.03
C GLY A 635 8.36 -45.68 -18.49
N THR A 636 7.77 -46.86 -18.71
CA THR A 636 7.47 -47.41 -20.04
C THR A 636 6.17 -46.81 -20.57
N GLY A 637 6.27 -45.79 -21.44
CA GLY A 637 5.12 -45.25 -22.17
C GLY A 637 5.53 -44.91 -23.61
N LYS A 638 5.11 -45.74 -24.57
CA LYS A 638 5.23 -45.45 -26.01
C LYS A 638 4.03 -44.59 -26.42
N GLY A 639 4.30 -43.44 -27.03
CA GLY A 639 3.31 -42.57 -27.66
C GLY A 639 3.16 -41.22 -26.96
N ALA A 640 4.22 -40.40 -26.94
CA ALA A 640 4.14 -39.00 -26.56
C ALA A 640 3.91 -38.15 -27.82
N VAL A 641 2.93 -37.25 -27.80
CA VAL A 641 2.96 -36.08 -28.67
C VAL A 641 4.15 -35.23 -28.21
N ASN A 642 5.12 -35.02 -29.11
CA ASN A 642 6.32 -34.24 -28.84
C ASN A 642 5.96 -32.74 -28.69
N LEU A 643 5.58 -32.29 -27.49
CA LEU A 643 5.88 -30.90 -27.12
C LEU A 643 7.41 -30.78 -27.09
N PRO A 644 8.02 -29.80 -27.79
CA PRO A 644 9.47 -29.79 -28.00
C PRO A 644 10.22 -29.77 -26.67
N GLN A 645 11.05 -30.79 -26.49
CA GLN A 645 12.13 -30.83 -25.52
C GLN A 645 13.24 -29.88 -25.99
N MET A 646 12.96 -28.57 -26.10
CA MET A 646 13.91 -27.59 -26.62
C MET A 646 14.08 -26.44 -25.64
N ALA A 647 15.25 -26.38 -25.01
CA ALA A 647 15.73 -25.21 -24.31
C ALA A 647 15.93 -24.08 -25.34
N VAL A 648 15.08 -23.06 -25.29
CA VAL A 648 15.13 -21.91 -26.21
C VAL A 648 16.12 -20.88 -25.66
N THR A 649 17.17 -20.57 -26.41
CA THR A 649 18.09 -19.44 -26.16
C THR A 649 17.71 -18.28 -27.08
N GLU A 650 18.21 -17.06 -26.83
CA GLU A 650 17.94 -15.89 -27.70
C GLU A 650 18.41 -16.08 -29.15
N THR A 651 19.27 -17.07 -29.41
CA THR A 651 19.79 -17.47 -30.73
C THR A 651 18.99 -18.59 -31.40
N SER A 652 17.78 -18.90 -30.93
CA SER A 652 16.91 -19.97 -31.46
C SER A 652 16.38 -19.66 -32.87
N GLY A 653 15.97 -20.70 -33.60
CA GLY A 653 15.38 -20.60 -34.94
C GLY A 653 14.04 -19.88 -35.03
N ALA A 654 13.60 -19.60 -36.26
CA ALA A 654 12.34 -18.94 -36.62
C ALA A 654 11.09 -19.60 -36.00
N LEU A 655 11.15 -20.92 -35.88
CA LEU A 655 10.05 -21.78 -35.46
C LEU A 655 10.13 -22.19 -33.98
N ASP A 656 11.17 -21.78 -33.26
CA ASP A 656 11.37 -22.20 -31.87
C ASP A 656 10.49 -21.43 -30.88
N LYS A 657 9.83 -20.36 -31.36
CA LYS A 657 8.88 -19.54 -30.60
C LYS A 657 7.48 -19.68 -31.19
N LEU A 658 6.48 -19.84 -30.33
CA LEU A 658 5.06 -19.81 -30.75
C LEU A 658 4.67 -18.37 -31.06
N ARG A 659 3.75 -18.17 -32.01
CA ARG A 659 3.11 -16.88 -32.26
C ARG A 659 1.92 -16.74 -31.32
N LEU A 660 1.74 -15.54 -30.79
CA LEU A 660 0.67 -15.18 -29.87
C LEU A 660 -0.22 -14.15 -30.55
N GLN A 661 -1.52 -14.41 -30.59
CA GLN A 661 -2.52 -13.42 -30.99
C GLN A 661 -3.71 -13.48 -30.03
N GLY A 662 -4.13 -12.32 -29.54
CA GLY A 662 -4.98 -12.21 -28.37
C GLY A 662 -5.92 -11.02 -28.39
N VAL A 663 -6.91 -11.07 -27.50
CA VAL A 663 -7.81 -9.98 -27.17
C VAL A 663 -7.94 -9.85 -25.65
N ILE A 664 -7.90 -8.62 -25.16
CA ILE A 664 -8.12 -8.25 -23.76
C ILE A 664 -9.37 -7.38 -23.71
N GLN A 665 -10.31 -7.75 -22.84
CA GLN A 665 -11.61 -7.09 -22.72
C GLN A 665 -11.84 -6.68 -21.27
N PRO A 666 -12.18 -5.41 -20.99
CA PRO A 666 -12.52 -5.01 -19.63
C PRO A 666 -13.78 -5.73 -19.14
N LEU A 667 -13.79 -6.11 -17.87
CA LEU A 667 -14.94 -6.67 -17.16
C LEU A 667 -15.46 -5.67 -16.13
N PRO A 668 -16.75 -5.76 -15.75
CA PRO A 668 -17.30 -5.01 -14.63
C PRO A 668 -16.56 -5.26 -13.31
N ASP A 669 -16.71 -4.30 -12.39
CA ASP A 669 -16.26 -4.43 -11.02
C ASP A 669 -16.81 -5.71 -10.39
N GLN A 670 -15.92 -6.53 -9.85
CA GLN A 670 -16.31 -7.72 -9.11
C GLN A 670 -16.39 -7.32 -7.63
N GLU A 671 -17.59 -7.40 -7.04
CA GLU A 671 -17.80 -7.12 -5.60
C GLU A 671 -17.21 -5.76 -5.15
N LYS A 672 -17.35 -4.71 -5.99
CA LYS A 672 -16.80 -3.35 -5.82
C LYS A 672 -15.29 -3.21 -6.00
N ILE A 673 -14.58 -4.28 -6.35
CA ILE A 673 -13.17 -4.21 -6.73
C ILE A 673 -13.09 -3.99 -8.24
N PRO A 674 -12.54 -2.85 -8.71
CA PRO A 674 -12.44 -2.57 -10.13
C PRO A 674 -11.16 -3.16 -10.75
N GLY A 675 -11.01 -3.06 -12.08
CA GLY A 675 -9.75 -3.40 -12.75
C GLY A 675 -9.66 -4.82 -13.32
N TRP A 676 -10.77 -5.55 -13.42
CA TRP A 676 -10.81 -6.90 -13.97
C TRP A 676 -10.83 -6.90 -15.49
N SER A 677 -10.07 -7.78 -16.13
CA SER A 677 -10.17 -7.99 -17.59
C SER A 677 -10.26 -9.47 -17.92
N ARG A 678 -11.02 -9.80 -18.95
CA ARG A 678 -10.94 -11.08 -19.63
C ARG A 678 -9.77 -11.03 -20.60
N ILE A 679 -9.02 -12.13 -20.70
CA ILE A 679 -8.01 -12.31 -21.73
C ILE A 679 -8.27 -13.61 -22.47
N MET A 680 -8.15 -13.55 -23.79
CA MET A 680 -8.15 -14.73 -24.65
C MET A 680 -7.02 -14.61 -25.65
N PHE A 681 -6.25 -15.66 -25.86
CA PHE A 681 -5.21 -15.68 -26.89
C PHE A 681 -4.99 -17.06 -27.44
N VAL A 682 -4.48 -17.13 -28.67
CA VAL A 682 -4.06 -18.36 -29.32
C VAL A 682 -2.55 -18.36 -29.40
N LEU A 683 -1.95 -19.45 -28.92
CA LEU A 683 -0.56 -19.78 -29.20
C LEU A 683 -0.52 -20.78 -30.33
N TYR A 684 0.16 -20.45 -31.44
CA TYR A 684 0.27 -21.35 -32.58
C TYR A 684 1.70 -21.43 -33.10
N ARG A 685 2.04 -22.57 -33.68
CA ARG A 685 3.30 -22.75 -34.42
C ARG A 685 3.00 -22.63 -35.91
N PRO A 686 3.60 -21.68 -36.64
CA PRO A 686 3.46 -21.63 -38.09
C PRO A 686 4.20 -22.80 -38.74
N THR A 687 3.74 -23.25 -39.90
CA THR A 687 4.44 -24.25 -40.72
C THR A 687 5.74 -23.68 -41.27
N GLN A 688 6.69 -24.57 -41.58
CA GLN A 688 7.92 -24.20 -42.31
C GLN A 688 7.61 -23.45 -43.62
N MET A 689 6.56 -23.89 -44.33
CA MET A 689 6.11 -23.29 -45.58
C MET A 689 5.69 -21.83 -45.42
N PHE A 690 4.85 -21.55 -44.42
CA PHE A 690 4.35 -20.20 -44.18
C PHE A 690 5.50 -19.22 -43.90
N VAL A 691 6.42 -19.63 -43.02
CA VAL A 691 7.60 -18.80 -42.68
C VAL A 691 8.49 -18.59 -43.90
N LEU A 692 8.74 -19.62 -44.71
CA LEU A 692 9.51 -19.49 -45.94
C LEU A 692 8.85 -18.53 -46.95
N ASN A 693 7.53 -18.61 -47.13
CA ASN A 693 6.79 -17.73 -48.03
C ASN A 693 6.89 -16.26 -47.60
N ALA A 694 6.75 -16.00 -46.29
CA ALA A 694 6.89 -14.66 -45.74
C ALA A 694 8.31 -14.11 -45.97
N LEU A 695 9.35 -14.90 -45.67
CA LEU A 695 10.75 -14.52 -45.88
C LEU A 695 11.09 -14.30 -47.35
N TRP A 696 10.64 -15.20 -48.23
CA TRP A 696 10.88 -15.07 -49.67
C TRP A 696 10.26 -13.79 -50.22
N THR A 697 8.99 -13.54 -49.93
CA THR A 697 8.29 -12.33 -50.37
C THR A 697 9.03 -11.07 -49.91
N TYR A 698 9.47 -11.07 -48.65
CA TYR A 698 10.21 -9.95 -48.08
C TYR A 698 11.55 -9.67 -48.79
N PHE A 699 12.38 -10.70 -49.02
CA PHE A 699 13.69 -10.52 -49.65
C PHE A 699 13.61 -10.32 -51.16
N ASN A 700 12.63 -10.93 -51.84
CA ASN A 700 12.42 -10.81 -53.28
C ASN A 700 11.95 -9.39 -53.68
N ASP A 701 11.07 -8.78 -52.89
CA ASP A 701 10.47 -7.49 -53.23
C ASP A 701 11.33 -6.28 -52.81
N LYS A 702 12.58 -6.50 -52.37
CA LYS A 702 13.54 -5.49 -51.84
C LYS A 702 12.88 -4.48 -50.88
N GLY A 703 12.48 -4.96 -49.70
CA GLY A 703 12.39 -4.14 -48.49
C GLY A 703 11.48 -2.91 -48.56
N ALA A 704 10.15 -3.11 -48.51
CA ALA A 704 9.20 -2.02 -48.23
C ALA A 704 9.28 -1.49 -46.77
N LEU A 705 10.11 -2.09 -45.91
CA LEU A 705 10.36 -1.67 -44.52
C LEU A 705 11.82 -1.23 -44.39
N GLY A 706 12.06 0.07 -44.55
CA GLY A 706 13.38 0.66 -44.78
C GLY A 706 14.36 0.70 -43.60
N ASN A 707 14.66 -0.41 -42.92
CA ASN A 707 15.71 -0.49 -41.89
C ASN A 707 16.24 -1.90 -41.54
N MET A 708 16.06 -2.89 -42.43
CA MET A 708 16.35 -4.31 -42.13
C MET A 708 17.50 -4.88 -43.01
N PRO A 709 18.21 -5.93 -42.55
CA PRO A 709 19.49 -6.34 -43.14
C PRO A 709 19.36 -6.99 -44.52
N THR A 710 20.35 -6.72 -45.39
CA THR A 710 20.49 -7.38 -46.70
C THR A 710 21.27 -8.69 -46.56
N ILE A 711 20.81 -9.75 -47.22
CA ILE A 711 21.48 -11.06 -47.22
C ILE A 711 22.46 -11.20 -48.40
N SER A 712 23.47 -12.07 -48.25
CA SER A 712 24.41 -12.35 -49.34
C SER A 712 23.73 -13.03 -50.54
N ASN A 713 24.29 -12.87 -51.75
CA ASN A 713 23.76 -13.54 -52.95
C ASN A 713 23.69 -15.08 -52.81
N VAL A 714 24.61 -15.67 -52.03
CA VAL A 714 24.61 -17.13 -51.78
C VAL A 714 23.40 -17.52 -50.94
N LEU A 715 23.14 -16.81 -49.84
CA LEU A 715 21.99 -17.05 -48.97
C LEU A 715 20.65 -16.72 -49.67
N PHE A 716 20.64 -15.74 -50.56
CA PHE A 716 19.46 -15.40 -51.36
C PHE A 716 19.10 -16.54 -52.33
N GLU A 717 20.08 -17.11 -53.03
CA GLU A 717 19.85 -18.27 -53.89
C GLU A 717 19.49 -19.53 -53.09
N GLU A 718 20.04 -19.72 -51.89
CA GLU A 718 19.62 -20.80 -50.99
C GLU A 718 18.16 -20.66 -50.54
N LEU A 719 17.71 -19.45 -50.16
CA LEU A 719 16.33 -19.16 -49.81
C LEU A 719 15.39 -19.38 -51.00
N ARG A 720 15.79 -18.90 -52.20
CA ARG A 720 15.06 -19.11 -53.45
C ARG A 720 14.86 -20.59 -53.75
N LEU A 721 15.92 -21.40 -53.68
CA LEU A 721 15.85 -22.84 -53.93
C LEU A 721 14.92 -23.56 -52.94
N CYS A 722 14.97 -23.18 -51.66
CA CYS A 722 14.06 -23.72 -50.65
C CYS A 722 12.59 -23.34 -50.95
N TRP A 723 12.34 -22.10 -51.38
CA TRP A 723 11.01 -21.60 -51.73
C TRP A 723 10.45 -22.22 -53.02
N ASP A 724 11.21 -22.17 -54.12
CA ASP A 724 10.82 -22.69 -55.44
C ASP A 724 10.40 -24.17 -55.35
N MET A 725 11.14 -24.98 -54.61
CA MET A 725 10.82 -26.40 -54.43
C MET A 725 9.60 -26.64 -53.56
N HIS A 726 9.39 -25.84 -52.52
CA HIS A 726 8.21 -25.93 -51.68
C HIS A 726 6.93 -25.53 -52.45
N MET A 727 7.01 -24.51 -53.30
CA MET A 727 5.93 -24.11 -54.22
C MET A 727 5.66 -25.18 -55.28
N GLN A 728 6.71 -25.78 -55.83
CA GLN A 728 6.59 -26.91 -56.77
C GLN A 728 6.02 -28.16 -56.09
N HIS A 729 6.31 -28.41 -54.80
CA HIS A 729 5.78 -29.56 -54.06
C HIS A 729 4.25 -29.56 -53.95
N ASN A 730 3.61 -28.39 -53.85
CA ASN A 730 2.15 -28.26 -53.90
C ASN A 730 1.57 -28.50 -55.31
N GLN A 731 2.34 -28.25 -56.38
CA GLN A 731 1.96 -28.62 -57.75
C GLN A 731 2.29 -30.10 -58.09
N TRP A 732 3.21 -30.72 -57.36
CA TRP A 732 3.80 -32.02 -57.66
C TRP A 732 3.14 -33.21 -56.95
N ILE A 733 2.12 -32.99 -56.11
CA ILE A 733 1.17 -34.06 -55.73
C ILE A 733 0.40 -34.57 -56.98
N LEU A 734 0.47 -33.87 -58.12
CA LEU A 734 -0.20 -34.26 -59.37
C LEU A 734 0.68 -34.94 -60.42
N GLN A 735 2.02 -34.88 -60.40
CA GLN A 735 2.86 -35.48 -61.47
C GLN A 735 4.23 -35.95 -60.97
N GLN A 736 4.62 -37.20 -61.28
CA GLN A 736 5.84 -37.88 -60.82
C GLN A 736 7.18 -37.26 -61.30
N ALA A 737 8.30 -37.78 -60.74
CA ALA A 737 9.75 -37.45 -60.90
C ALA A 737 10.45 -36.34 -60.01
N VAL A 738 10.79 -36.67 -58.76
CA VAL A 738 11.90 -36.16 -57.90
C VAL A 738 12.22 -37.30 -56.91
N GLY A 739 13.50 -37.61 -56.69
CA GLY A 739 13.93 -38.70 -55.80
C GLY A 739 13.62 -38.40 -54.32
N VAL A 740 13.07 -39.37 -53.59
CA VAL A 740 12.74 -39.26 -52.14
C VAL A 740 13.93 -38.75 -51.30
N ASP A 741 15.16 -39.03 -51.72
CA ASP A 741 16.38 -38.63 -51.02
C ASP A 741 16.77 -37.15 -51.24
N GLU A 742 16.51 -36.58 -52.42
CA GLU A 742 16.70 -35.14 -52.68
C GLU A 742 15.71 -34.31 -51.86
N MET A 743 14.47 -34.78 -51.75
CA MET A 743 13.43 -34.16 -50.94
C MET A 743 13.78 -34.15 -49.44
N LYS A 744 14.29 -35.26 -48.91
CA LYS A 744 14.77 -35.34 -47.51
C LYS A 744 15.95 -34.41 -47.26
N LEU A 745 16.91 -34.37 -48.18
CA LEU A 745 18.07 -33.48 -48.08
C LEU A 745 17.64 -32.01 -48.08
N LEU A 746 16.68 -31.64 -48.92
CA LEU A 746 16.20 -30.27 -48.98
C LEU A 746 15.34 -29.89 -47.77
N MET A 747 14.45 -30.78 -47.28
CA MET A 747 13.75 -30.58 -46.01
C MET A 747 14.73 -30.39 -44.83
N ALA A 748 15.84 -31.12 -44.82
CA ALA A 748 16.91 -30.93 -43.83
C ALA A 748 17.62 -29.58 -44.00
N ARG A 749 17.81 -29.10 -45.24
CA ARG A 749 18.37 -27.76 -45.52
C ARG A 749 17.41 -26.64 -45.10
N THR A 750 16.13 -26.74 -45.43
CA THR A 750 15.07 -25.83 -44.98
C THR A 750 15.01 -25.78 -43.45
N ALA A 751 15.00 -26.94 -42.80
CA ALA A 751 15.00 -27.02 -41.34
C ALA A 751 16.25 -26.35 -40.74
N LYS A 752 17.43 -26.53 -41.35
CA LYS A 752 18.68 -25.90 -40.92
C LYS A 752 18.66 -24.38 -41.11
N LEU A 753 18.14 -23.90 -42.24
CA LEU A 753 18.02 -22.47 -42.53
C LEU A 753 17.09 -21.79 -41.52
N LEU A 754 15.94 -22.42 -41.24
CA LEU A 754 14.97 -21.90 -40.28
C LEU A 754 15.45 -22.07 -38.83
N SER A 755 16.33 -23.03 -38.52
CA SER A 755 16.89 -23.19 -37.17
C SER A 755 18.03 -22.21 -36.87
N ASP A 756 18.70 -21.68 -37.89
CA ASP A 756 19.77 -20.67 -37.74
C ASP A 756 19.43 -19.38 -38.50
N ILE A 757 18.37 -18.71 -38.08
CA ILE A 757 17.91 -17.47 -38.73
C ILE A 757 18.90 -16.31 -38.56
N SER A 758 19.84 -16.43 -37.61
CA SER A 758 20.93 -15.47 -37.41
C SER A 758 21.86 -15.39 -38.62
N SER A 759 21.99 -16.49 -39.38
CA SER A 759 22.72 -16.54 -40.65
C SER A 759 22.10 -15.62 -41.72
N LEU A 760 20.81 -15.32 -41.63
CA LEU A 760 20.10 -14.35 -42.47
C LEU A 760 20.16 -12.92 -41.91
N GLY A 761 20.89 -12.69 -40.81
CA GLY A 761 20.96 -11.40 -40.13
C GLY A 761 19.67 -11.02 -39.39
N LEU A 762 18.73 -11.96 -39.23
CA LEU A 762 17.43 -11.73 -38.61
C LEU A 762 17.36 -12.30 -37.19
N THR A 763 16.52 -11.70 -36.36
CA THR A 763 16.09 -12.23 -35.06
C THR A 763 14.69 -12.85 -35.19
N CYS A 764 14.27 -13.73 -34.27
CA CYS A 764 12.90 -14.28 -34.29
C CYS A 764 11.82 -13.19 -34.28
N LYS A 765 12.08 -12.05 -33.61
CA LYS A 765 11.15 -10.93 -33.54
C LYS A 765 10.96 -10.27 -34.91
N GLN A 766 12.08 -10.02 -35.60
CA GLN A 766 12.07 -9.51 -36.97
C GLN A 766 11.37 -10.45 -37.94
N VAL A 767 11.49 -11.76 -37.73
CA VAL A 767 10.80 -12.77 -38.56
C VAL A 767 9.30 -12.74 -38.32
N ALA A 768 8.85 -12.63 -37.06
CA ALA A 768 7.44 -12.44 -36.74
C ALA A 768 6.89 -11.13 -37.33
N GLU A 769 7.66 -10.04 -37.31
CA GLU A 769 7.28 -8.77 -37.96
C GLU A 769 7.17 -8.91 -39.50
N ILE A 770 8.02 -9.73 -40.12
CA ILE A 770 7.92 -10.05 -41.55
C ILE A 770 6.67 -10.87 -41.84
N GLU A 771 6.39 -11.90 -41.03
CA GLU A 771 5.17 -12.70 -41.12
C GLU A 771 3.91 -11.85 -40.97
N ASP A 772 3.89 -10.89 -40.05
CA ASP A 772 2.74 -10.01 -39.83
C ASP A 772 2.44 -9.12 -41.03
N ASN A 773 3.49 -8.62 -41.69
CA ASN A 773 3.37 -7.74 -42.86
C ASN A 773 3.19 -8.52 -44.17
N PHE A 774 3.38 -9.84 -44.16
CA PHE A 774 3.13 -10.70 -45.30
C PHE A 774 1.63 -10.70 -45.61
N GLN A 775 1.24 -10.44 -46.87
CA GLN A 775 -0.17 -10.33 -47.25
C GLN A 775 -0.98 -11.60 -46.89
N GLY A 776 -0.35 -12.78 -46.92
CA GLY A 776 -0.97 -14.04 -46.50
C GLY A 776 -1.26 -14.16 -45.00
N SER A 777 -0.77 -13.25 -44.15
CA SER A 777 -1.10 -13.20 -42.72
C SER A 777 -2.54 -12.76 -42.46
N LYS A 778 -3.09 -11.90 -43.34
CA LYS A 778 -4.50 -11.48 -43.30
C LYS A 778 -5.45 -12.63 -43.66
N ASP A 779 -4.96 -13.55 -44.49
CA ASP A 779 -5.68 -14.72 -44.98
C ASP A 779 -5.20 -16.02 -44.33
N LEU A 780 -4.52 -15.96 -43.16
CA LEU A 780 -3.93 -17.10 -42.45
C LEU A 780 -4.91 -18.29 -42.40
N GLN A 781 -4.49 -19.46 -42.87
CA GLN A 781 -5.32 -20.66 -42.92
C GLN A 781 -4.83 -21.75 -41.95
N TRP A 782 -5.69 -22.73 -41.64
CA TRP A 782 -5.31 -23.88 -40.81
C TRP A 782 -4.18 -24.73 -41.42
N VAL A 783 -4.01 -24.70 -42.75
CA VAL A 783 -2.89 -25.35 -43.44
C VAL A 783 -1.55 -24.67 -43.16
N ASP A 784 -1.55 -23.41 -42.76
CA ASP A 784 -0.34 -22.64 -42.45
C ASP A 784 0.15 -22.84 -41.02
N ILE A 785 -0.60 -23.58 -40.20
CA ILE A 785 -0.34 -23.79 -38.77
C ILE A 785 -0.03 -25.27 -38.52
N ASP A 786 1.05 -25.57 -37.79
CA ASP A 786 1.41 -26.93 -37.36
C ASP A 786 0.46 -27.43 -36.26
N TYR A 787 0.26 -26.60 -35.22
CA TYR A 787 -0.65 -26.82 -34.11
C TYR A 787 -0.98 -25.48 -33.42
N ALA A 788 -2.12 -25.42 -32.74
CA ALA A 788 -2.57 -24.24 -32.00
C ALA A 788 -3.24 -24.62 -30.68
N TYR A 789 -3.07 -23.76 -29.68
CA TYR A 789 -3.69 -23.85 -28.37
C TYR A 789 -4.39 -22.54 -28.04
N ALA A 790 -5.66 -22.64 -27.67
CA ALA A 790 -6.46 -21.53 -27.20
C ALA A 790 -6.31 -21.38 -25.69
N TYR A 791 -6.12 -20.16 -25.22
CA TYR A 791 -6.03 -19.78 -23.82
C TYR A 791 -7.18 -18.81 -23.51
N GLU A 792 -7.90 -19.05 -22.43
CA GLU A 792 -8.92 -18.15 -21.91
C GLU A 792 -8.80 -18.02 -20.40
N GLY A 793 -8.85 -16.79 -19.91
CA GLY A 793 -8.67 -16.52 -18.49
C GLY A 793 -9.04 -15.10 -18.09
N VAL A 794 -8.63 -14.74 -16.89
CA VAL A 794 -8.85 -13.43 -16.28
C VAL A 794 -7.53 -12.80 -15.87
N LEU A 795 -7.43 -11.50 -16.09
CA LEU A 795 -6.43 -10.61 -15.52
C LEU A 795 -7.03 -10.02 -14.24
N THR A 796 -6.40 -10.32 -13.10
CA THR A 796 -6.83 -9.80 -11.80
C THR A 796 -6.55 -8.29 -11.71
N PRO A 797 -7.23 -7.54 -10.82
CA PRO A 797 -7.08 -6.09 -10.68
C PRO A 797 -5.63 -5.63 -10.67
N GLY A 798 -5.34 -4.53 -11.36
CA GLY A 798 -3.97 -4.02 -11.58
C GLY A 798 -3.14 -4.83 -12.59
N GLY A 799 -3.68 -5.91 -13.17
CA GLY A 799 -3.17 -6.56 -14.37
C GLY A 799 -1.78 -7.14 -14.27
N LYS A 800 -1.44 -7.75 -13.12
CA LYS A 800 -0.14 -8.40 -12.90
C LYS A 800 -0.21 -9.91 -12.75
N VAL A 801 -1.40 -10.50 -12.62
CA VAL A 801 -1.59 -11.96 -12.61
C VAL A 801 -2.70 -12.30 -13.59
N MET A 802 -2.43 -13.27 -14.46
CA MET A 802 -3.43 -13.92 -15.29
C MET A 802 -3.56 -15.38 -14.90
N LEU A 803 -4.79 -15.88 -14.82
CA LEU A 803 -5.07 -17.28 -14.57
C LEU A 803 -6.24 -17.76 -15.42
N GLY A 804 -6.18 -19.01 -15.85
CA GLY A 804 -7.23 -19.56 -16.70
C GLY A 804 -7.03 -21.00 -17.14
N ARG A 805 -7.65 -21.33 -18.28
CA ARG A 805 -7.61 -22.64 -18.93
C ARG A 805 -7.10 -22.52 -20.36
N PHE A 806 -6.52 -23.60 -20.86
CA PHE A 806 -6.16 -23.70 -22.27
C PHE A 806 -6.56 -25.04 -22.85
N TRP A 807 -6.82 -25.09 -24.16
CA TRP A 807 -7.18 -26.31 -24.87
C TRP A 807 -6.56 -26.32 -26.28
N ALA A 808 -6.27 -27.51 -26.80
CA ALA A 808 -5.82 -27.67 -28.18
C ALA A 808 -6.94 -27.37 -29.19
N LEU A 809 -6.56 -26.80 -30.34
CA LEU A 809 -7.41 -26.63 -31.51
C LEU A 809 -7.07 -27.74 -32.52
N ASP A 810 -8.00 -28.66 -32.78
CA ASP A 810 -7.79 -29.82 -33.65
C ASP A 810 -8.00 -29.47 -35.14
N LYS A 811 -7.00 -29.81 -35.98
CA LYS A 811 -7.04 -29.64 -37.44
C LYS A 811 -8.23 -30.35 -38.09
N VAL A 812 -8.57 -31.57 -37.66
CA VAL A 812 -9.57 -32.41 -38.36
C VAL A 812 -11.00 -31.87 -38.17
N GLN A 813 -11.28 -31.22 -37.04
CA GLN A 813 -12.61 -30.69 -36.70
C GLN A 813 -12.97 -29.40 -37.45
N LEU A 814 -11.96 -28.61 -37.86
CA LEU A 814 -12.16 -27.32 -38.51
C LEU A 814 -12.30 -27.40 -40.04
N PHE A 815 -11.77 -28.45 -40.68
CA PHE A 815 -12.01 -28.75 -42.11
C PHE A 815 -13.44 -29.22 -42.41
N GLY A 816 -14.20 -29.66 -41.41
CA GLY A 816 -15.63 -29.98 -41.56
C GLY A 816 -16.51 -28.76 -41.85
N LEU A 817 -16.00 -27.55 -41.60
CA LEU A 817 -16.71 -26.28 -41.80
C LEU A 817 -16.45 -25.64 -43.17
N SER A 818 -15.45 -26.10 -43.93
CA SER A 818 -15.04 -25.48 -45.21
C SER A 818 -15.58 -26.17 -46.47
N ASN A 819 -16.34 -27.27 -46.34
CA ASN A 819 -16.90 -28.01 -47.48
C ASN A 819 -18.32 -27.57 -47.87
N VAL A 820 -18.63 -26.27 -47.81
CA VAL A 820 -19.72 -25.72 -48.64
C VAL A 820 -19.09 -25.33 -49.97
N GLN A 821 -19.12 -26.27 -50.91
CA GLN A 821 -18.63 -26.08 -52.27
C GLN A 821 -19.24 -24.82 -52.90
N GLN A 822 -18.37 -23.97 -53.44
CA GLN A 822 -18.68 -23.20 -54.65
C GLN A 822 -19.05 -24.19 -55.76
N THR A 823 -20.34 -24.52 -55.88
CA THR A 823 -20.88 -25.06 -57.14
C THR A 823 -21.67 -23.96 -57.81
N SER A 824 -21.05 -23.43 -58.87
CA SER A 824 -21.72 -22.74 -59.97
C SER A 824 -22.92 -23.54 -60.46
N ASN A 825 -24.10 -22.91 -60.52
CA ASN A 825 -25.08 -23.14 -61.57
C ASN A 825 -26.09 -21.99 -61.63
N GLU A 826 -26.22 -21.43 -62.82
CA GLU A 826 -27.29 -20.52 -63.23
C GLU A 826 -28.65 -21.22 -63.15
N SER A 827 -29.67 -20.47 -62.70
CA SER A 827 -31.05 -20.38 -63.22
C SER A 827 -32.16 -20.42 -62.16
N ALA A 828 -33.14 -19.55 -62.41
CA ALA A 828 -34.49 -19.43 -61.82
C ALA A 828 -34.68 -18.51 -60.59
N GLU A 829 -35.33 -17.38 -60.86
CA GLU A 829 -36.04 -16.51 -59.93
C GLU A 829 -37.10 -17.30 -59.14
N THR A 830 -37.20 -17.10 -57.83
CA THR A 830 -38.31 -16.39 -57.13
C THR A 830 -38.34 -16.72 -55.63
N ASP A 831 -38.81 -15.72 -54.88
CA ASP A 831 -39.30 -15.71 -53.51
C ASP A 831 -38.33 -15.54 -52.32
N ALA A 832 -38.56 -14.41 -51.65
CA ALA A 832 -37.92 -13.93 -50.45
C ALA A 832 -38.45 -14.68 -49.23
N GLY A 833 -37.56 -15.42 -48.56
CA GLY A 833 -37.74 -15.89 -47.20
C GLY A 833 -36.40 -15.79 -46.47
N HIS A 834 -36.35 -14.98 -45.41
CA HIS A 834 -35.20 -14.94 -44.49
C HIS A 834 -34.97 -16.32 -43.88
N GLN A 835 -34.04 -17.10 -44.44
CA GLN A 835 -33.39 -18.16 -43.71
C GLN A 835 -32.22 -17.55 -42.93
N VAL A 836 -32.34 -17.60 -41.61
CA VAL A 836 -31.23 -17.38 -40.68
C VAL A 836 -30.22 -18.50 -40.96
N GLU A 837 -29.06 -18.16 -41.50
CA GLU A 837 -27.90 -19.06 -41.51
C GLU A 837 -27.58 -19.41 -40.04
N GLN A 838 -27.94 -20.62 -39.62
CA GLN A 838 -27.44 -21.18 -38.37
C GLN A 838 -25.97 -21.54 -38.58
N GLU A 839 -25.07 -20.82 -37.89
CA GLU A 839 -23.67 -21.23 -37.76
C GLU A 839 -23.61 -22.70 -37.28
N PRO A 840 -22.79 -23.57 -37.91
CA PRO A 840 -22.69 -24.96 -37.47
C PRO A 840 -22.11 -25.02 -36.06
N ALA A 841 -22.83 -25.66 -35.13
CA ALA A 841 -22.37 -25.86 -33.77
C ALA A 841 -21.14 -26.80 -33.76
N LEU A 842 -20.03 -26.36 -33.14
CA LEU A 842 -18.89 -27.23 -32.85
C LEU A 842 -19.32 -28.41 -31.97
N ASP A 843 -18.89 -29.64 -32.32
CA ASP A 843 -19.06 -30.81 -31.46
C ASP A 843 -18.10 -30.75 -30.26
N LEU A 844 -18.61 -30.22 -29.15
CA LEU A 844 -17.88 -30.01 -27.88
C LEU A 844 -17.42 -31.33 -27.22
N GLY A 845 -17.84 -32.50 -27.71
CA GLY A 845 -17.48 -33.81 -27.15
C GLY A 845 -16.02 -34.22 -27.35
N VAL A 846 -15.30 -33.58 -28.30
CA VAL A 846 -14.02 -34.06 -28.84
C VAL A 846 -12.79 -33.20 -28.46
N ILE A 847 -12.97 -32.12 -27.68
CA ILE A 847 -11.87 -31.24 -27.17
C ILE A 847 -11.02 -31.91 -26.05
N ARG A 848 -11.29 -33.17 -25.71
CA ARG A 848 -10.87 -33.82 -24.45
C ARG A 848 -9.38 -34.21 -24.34
N GLY A 849 -8.59 -34.08 -25.41
CA GLY A 849 -7.21 -34.60 -25.44
C GLY A 849 -6.18 -33.76 -24.68
N ASP A 850 -6.32 -32.43 -24.67
CA ASP A 850 -5.28 -31.48 -24.23
C ASP A 850 -5.88 -30.24 -23.52
N LEU A 851 -6.78 -30.46 -22.57
CA LEU A 851 -7.30 -29.39 -21.71
C LEU A 851 -6.38 -29.21 -20.49
N GLY A 852 -6.13 -27.96 -20.12
CA GLY A 852 -5.18 -27.60 -19.09
C GLY A 852 -5.51 -26.30 -18.38
N SER A 853 -4.68 -25.96 -17.40
CA SER A 853 -4.72 -24.69 -16.68
C SER A 853 -3.40 -23.94 -16.84
N PHE A 854 -3.43 -22.62 -16.67
CA PHE A 854 -2.25 -21.78 -16.69
C PHE A 854 -2.31 -20.70 -15.63
N VAL A 855 -1.13 -20.20 -15.26
CA VAL A 855 -0.93 -18.99 -14.48
C VAL A 855 0.28 -18.23 -15.03
N PHE A 856 0.13 -16.94 -15.30
CA PHE A 856 1.27 -16.06 -15.59
C PHE A 856 1.18 -14.81 -14.75
N TRP A 857 2.33 -14.17 -14.51
CA TRP A 857 2.40 -12.85 -13.91
C TRP A 857 3.31 -11.94 -14.73
N ALA A 858 3.04 -10.64 -14.64
CA ALA A 858 3.77 -9.63 -15.36
C ALA A 858 5.22 -9.57 -14.85
N GLU A 859 6.17 -9.55 -15.77
CA GLU A 859 7.57 -9.27 -15.47
C GLU A 859 7.74 -7.75 -15.37
N ASN A 860 8.24 -7.25 -14.24
CA ASN A 860 8.44 -5.82 -14.07
C ASN A 860 9.41 -5.30 -15.15
N GLN A 861 8.97 -4.30 -15.91
CA GLN A 861 9.84 -3.43 -16.71
C GLN A 861 10.40 -2.31 -15.84
#